data_AF-A0A9D2RT80-F1
#
_entry.id   AF-A0A9D2RT80-F1
#
_cell.length_a   1.000
_cell.length_b   1.000
_cell.length_c   1.000
_cell.angle_alpha   90.00
_cell.angle_beta   90.00
_cell.angle_gamma   90.00
#
_symmetry.space_group_name_H-M   'P 1'
#
loop_
_entity.id
_entity.type
_entity.pdbx_description
1 polymer ?
#
loop_
_entity_poly.entity_id
_entity_poly.type
_entity_poly.pdbx_seq_one_letter_code
_entity_poly.pdbx_strand_id
1 'polypeptide(L)'
;MDEMVYVTQTWLNRTYGNDSRFERIPVEDENVKGRTGWTTIYALTRAFQIELGITQTADNFGPTTVARFNERWPNGIQPAGPDEEDNVYAIIQGAMWCKGYSSGHYADDGTLDRHFDDLVAAHIMELKMDAGLSAPDGVVTLNVMKALLSMDYFVIGAGTGGDEGIRSIQQALNRDYEDYIGLRPCDGIYGRGTNEALIYALQKEEGLDIDTANGYFGPTTKRLCPTLPDTAGVIDASTELHLIRLLQYSLYCNGFKNYGILGVFNSTTEQAIKNFQTHYALERNGIADLTTWMSLLTSCGNPDRPAKACDCATILTAEKAATLKNAGYEVVGRYLSGTVVGGASKALSREEIQIIFDAGLRFFPIYQGGAYYAEYFTEEQGRKDAYYAYSYATQLGIPANTIIYFAVDYDAMDYEVTQRIIPYFRAVHEGMQNWNKYRVGIYGARNICTRVSKKGYAFSSFVGDMSTGFSGNLGFTIPDNWAFDQFTTVTIGSGAGKIEIDKDGYSGRDTGVTFITEEKTVDIEELERIDRSTLMNTHYYADYYNANHTGLAQTQIPSEFNDYNILACLQLLFIYFWDKEDYEKTDMLYQEMITLRKLHPSYRTIYADFLDAGGQFDMGYQYYAPHRRTTMNVFVTATYFTKDTIKQMHQADNWLSFMGSLIPEAGEILSTLFDVMRRIEQEGGIGISKEIVDEIQDVKIDFSIDFFVEKVLNLPAWVSTALSTLWGFTSTSYDVAGEDRETYVKDGVTLQDGDSYINVRLFYDMGIEQHDFRFYFRNGYPLVTNLEQFVSRWDNDPKGMSVSRQNAELFAEQGYVPSEQHQSRGQYWEYATDGLI
;
A
#
# COMPACT_ATOMS: atom_id res chain seq x y z
N MET A 1 4.74 28.13 22.49
CA MET A 1 6.18 28.35 22.74
C MET A 1 6.30 28.61 24.22
N ASP A 2 7.12 27.81 24.89
CA ASP A 2 7.52 27.99 26.28
C ASP A 2 8.78 28.86 26.31
N GLU A 3 8.70 29.99 27.02
CA GLU A 3 9.81 30.94 27.11
C GLU A 3 11.02 30.35 27.82
N MET A 4 10.81 29.45 28.79
CA MET A 4 11.91 28.84 29.54
C MET A 4 12.61 27.72 28.84
N VAL A 5 11.88 26.98 28.03
CA VAL A 5 12.53 26.05 27.11
C VAL A 5 13.38 26.84 26.11
N TYR A 6 12.93 28.02 25.64
CA TYR A 6 13.73 28.85 24.74
C TYR A 6 14.97 29.44 25.44
N VAL A 7 14.85 29.93 26.67
CA VAL A 7 15.99 30.37 27.49
C VAL A 7 17.01 29.22 27.67
N THR A 8 16.52 28.01 27.94
CA THR A 8 17.36 26.81 28.03
C THR A 8 18.12 26.53 26.73
N GLN A 9 17.42 26.54 25.59
CA GLN A 9 18.02 26.29 24.28
C GLN A 9 19.08 27.33 23.92
N THR A 10 18.81 28.61 24.19
CA THR A 10 19.75 29.70 23.89
C THR A 10 20.96 29.67 24.82
N TRP A 11 20.78 29.37 26.11
CA TRP A 11 21.88 29.16 27.06
C TRP A 11 22.79 28.01 26.61
N LEU A 12 22.23 26.85 26.26
CA LEU A 12 23.00 25.70 25.75
C LEU A 12 23.84 26.08 24.53
N ASN A 13 23.24 26.76 23.56
CA ASN A 13 23.95 27.23 22.36
C ASN A 13 25.06 28.24 22.69
N ARG A 14 24.85 29.13 23.65
CA ARG A 14 25.86 30.12 24.07
C ARG A 14 27.02 29.46 24.80
N THR A 15 26.73 28.51 25.69
CA THR A 15 27.72 27.87 26.58
C THR A 15 28.51 26.78 25.85
N TYR A 16 27.85 25.95 25.04
CA TYR A 16 28.46 24.77 24.40
C TYR A 16 28.52 24.83 22.88
N GLY A 17 27.89 25.80 22.21
CA GLY A 17 27.76 25.82 20.74
C GLY A 17 29.08 25.90 19.95
N ASN A 18 30.20 26.21 20.60
CA ASN A 18 31.53 26.18 20.01
C ASN A 18 32.33 24.89 20.33
N ASP A 19 31.80 24.01 21.18
CA ASP A 19 32.40 22.71 21.50
C ASP A 19 32.04 21.69 20.43
N SER A 20 33.04 21.04 19.83
CA SER A 20 32.84 20.04 18.77
C SER A 20 32.02 18.82 19.20
N ARG A 21 31.87 18.60 20.51
CA ARG A 21 31.09 17.50 21.10
C ARG A 21 29.61 17.86 21.26
N PHE A 22 29.24 19.12 21.07
CA PHE A 22 27.88 19.62 21.22
C PHE A 22 27.25 19.89 19.85
N GLU A 23 25.97 19.54 19.70
CA GLU A 23 25.21 19.82 18.49
C GLU A 23 24.32 21.03 18.73
N ARG A 24 24.52 22.08 17.92
CA ARG A 24 23.84 23.36 18.09
C ARG A 24 22.35 23.20 17.79
N ILE A 25 21.51 23.74 18.67
CA ILE A 25 20.05 23.71 18.53
C ILE A 25 19.64 24.77 17.49
N PRO A 26 18.84 24.42 16.45
CA PRO A 26 18.34 25.36 15.46
C PRO A 26 17.17 26.17 16.03
N VAL A 27 17.47 27.14 16.87
CA VAL A 27 16.47 27.98 17.58
C VAL A 27 15.69 28.93 16.66
N GLU A 28 16.11 29.03 15.40
CA GLU A 28 15.40 29.70 14.31
C GLU A 28 14.23 28.89 13.72
N ASP A 29 14.19 27.57 13.93
CA ASP A 29 13.07 26.73 13.49
C ASP A 29 11.91 26.83 14.50
N GLU A 30 10.75 27.31 14.05
CA GLU A 30 9.54 27.47 14.86
C GLU A 30 8.95 26.14 15.37
N ASN A 31 9.38 25.00 14.82
CA ASN A 31 9.06 23.67 15.36
C ASN A 31 9.96 23.25 16.53
N VAL A 32 11.09 23.93 16.74
CA VAL A 32 12.06 23.65 17.81
C VAL A 32 12.00 24.73 18.88
N LYS A 33 11.92 25.99 18.47
CA LYS A 33 11.99 27.18 19.32
C LYS A 33 10.98 27.12 20.47
N GLY A 34 11.51 27.10 21.70
CA GLY A 34 10.72 27.04 22.93
C GLY A 34 9.76 25.86 22.99
N ARG A 35 10.09 24.73 22.35
CA ARG A 35 9.34 23.48 22.47
C ARG A 35 10.22 22.43 23.12
N THR A 36 9.67 21.75 24.12
CA THR A 36 10.28 20.51 24.59
C THR A 36 10.24 19.48 23.46
N GLY A 37 11.36 18.83 23.21
CA GLY A 37 11.51 17.81 22.18
C GLY A 37 12.89 17.17 22.22
N TRP A 38 13.07 16.12 21.43
CA TRP A 38 14.32 15.34 21.40
C TRP A 38 15.55 16.22 21.14
N THR A 39 15.46 17.19 20.24
CA THR A 39 16.56 18.13 19.97
C THR A 39 17.05 18.84 21.25
N THR A 40 16.13 19.31 22.09
CA THR A 40 16.47 19.99 23.36
C THR A 40 17.02 19.01 24.40
N ILE A 41 16.42 17.83 24.53
CA ILE A 41 16.85 16.80 25.49
C ILE A 41 18.22 16.21 25.12
N TYR A 42 18.50 15.98 23.85
CA TYR A 42 19.80 15.55 23.36
C TYR A 42 20.86 16.60 23.64
N ALA A 43 20.57 17.88 23.42
CA ALA A 43 21.47 18.96 23.75
C ALA A 43 21.78 19.02 25.27
N LEU A 44 20.76 18.95 26.14
CA LEU A 44 20.96 18.86 27.60
C LEU A 44 21.81 17.65 28.00
N THR A 45 21.56 16.50 27.37
CA THR A 45 22.30 15.25 27.62
C THR A 45 23.76 15.38 27.23
N ARG A 46 24.06 15.91 26.03
CA ARG A 46 25.44 16.11 25.56
C ARG A 46 26.17 17.17 26.39
N ALA A 47 25.49 18.25 26.78
CA ALA A 47 26.03 19.25 27.71
C ALA A 47 26.44 18.60 29.05
N PHE A 48 25.57 17.76 29.62
CA PHE A 48 25.90 17.03 30.84
C PHE A 48 27.11 16.08 30.68
N GLN A 49 27.18 15.37 29.56
CA GLN A 49 28.33 14.51 29.25
C GLN A 49 29.63 15.30 29.09
N ILE A 50 29.58 16.51 28.51
CA ILE A 50 30.73 17.42 28.43
C ILE A 50 31.21 17.82 29.82
N GLU A 51 30.30 18.18 30.72
CA GLU A 51 30.61 18.52 32.12
C GLU A 51 31.16 17.31 32.93
N LEU A 52 30.84 16.09 32.51
CA LEU A 52 31.44 14.85 33.03
C LEU A 52 32.82 14.53 32.42
N GLY A 53 33.34 15.36 31.51
CA GLY A 53 34.62 15.15 30.85
C GLY A 53 34.61 14.05 29.78
N ILE A 54 33.43 13.69 29.26
CA ILE A 54 33.30 12.68 28.21
C ILE A 54 33.76 13.28 26.87
N THR A 55 34.63 12.55 26.16
CA THR A 55 35.26 13.03 24.91
C THR A 55 34.45 12.69 23.66
N GLN A 56 33.63 11.63 23.72
CA GLN A 56 32.68 11.24 22.67
C GLN A 56 31.28 11.21 23.27
N THR A 57 30.54 12.27 22.99
CA THR A 57 29.16 12.44 23.45
C THR A 57 28.18 11.66 22.59
N ALA A 58 26.99 11.39 23.12
CA ALA A 58 25.90 10.70 22.46
C ALA A 58 24.54 11.23 22.93
N ASP A 59 23.50 10.97 22.16
CA ASP A 59 22.13 11.42 22.43
C ASP A 59 21.43 10.64 23.55
N ASN A 60 22.12 9.68 24.18
CA ASN A 60 21.59 8.83 25.23
C ASN A 60 22.42 8.86 26.53
N PHE A 61 21.76 8.62 27.66
CA PHE A 61 22.41 8.46 28.96
C PHE A 61 22.95 7.02 29.11
N GLY A 62 24.10 6.74 28.50
CA GLY A 62 24.69 5.39 28.44
C GLY A 62 25.56 4.98 29.65
N PRO A 63 26.16 3.77 29.61
CA PRO A 63 26.97 3.22 30.69
C PRO A 63 28.16 4.10 31.11
N THR A 64 28.81 4.78 30.15
CA THR A 64 29.91 5.71 30.45
C THR A 64 29.43 6.90 31.28
N THR A 65 28.26 7.47 30.95
CA THR A 65 27.66 8.57 31.69
C THR A 65 27.28 8.14 33.11
N VAL A 66 26.74 6.92 33.25
CA VAL A 66 26.44 6.32 34.57
C VAL A 66 27.71 6.18 35.42
N ALA A 67 28.77 5.61 34.86
CA ALA A 67 30.03 5.42 35.58
C ALA A 67 30.63 6.75 36.05
N ARG A 68 30.65 7.76 35.17
CA ARG A 68 31.17 9.10 35.50
C ARG A 68 30.30 9.86 36.50
N PHE A 69 28.97 9.72 36.42
CA PHE A 69 28.06 10.26 37.41
C PHE A 69 28.37 9.69 38.80
N ASN A 70 28.44 8.37 38.93
CA ASN A 70 28.67 7.71 40.21
C ASN A 70 30.08 7.98 40.77
N GLU A 71 31.08 8.17 39.90
CA GLU A 71 32.43 8.59 40.30
C GLU A 71 32.44 10.01 40.90
N ARG A 72 31.75 10.96 40.27
CA ARG A 72 31.74 12.37 40.72
C ARG A 72 30.76 12.61 41.88
N TRP A 73 29.60 11.96 41.86
CA TRP A 73 28.51 12.14 42.81
C TRP A 73 27.98 10.80 43.34
N PRO A 74 28.77 10.09 44.17
CA PRO A 74 28.38 8.78 44.70
C PRO A 74 27.10 8.79 45.54
N ASN A 75 26.73 9.96 46.09
CA ASN A 75 25.50 10.17 46.88
C ASN A 75 24.53 11.14 46.17
N GLY A 76 24.58 11.24 44.84
CA GLY A 76 23.80 12.19 44.07
C GLY A 76 24.28 13.64 44.19
N ILE A 77 23.73 14.51 43.34
CA ILE A 77 24.04 15.94 43.31
C ILE A 77 23.21 16.61 44.42
N GLN A 78 23.92 17.24 45.35
CA GLN A 78 23.36 17.88 46.53
C GLN A 78 23.08 19.37 46.25
N PRO A 79 22.10 19.99 46.95
CA PRO A 79 22.03 21.44 47.03
C PRO A 79 23.35 22.01 47.54
N ALA A 80 23.78 23.11 46.95
CA ALA A 80 25.07 23.75 47.19
C ALA A 80 24.90 25.08 47.95
N GLY A 81 26.00 25.61 48.49
CA GLY A 81 25.98 26.92 49.13
C GLY A 81 25.63 28.06 48.15
N PRO A 82 25.18 29.23 48.64
CA PRO A 82 24.72 30.34 47.80
C PRO A 82 25.81 30.98 46.92
N ASP A 83 27.09 30.65 47.15
CA ASP A 83 28.23 31.14 46.38
C ASP A 83 28.78 30.08 45.39
N GLU A 84 28.18 28.88 45.33
CA GLU A 84 28.63 27.78 44.48
C GLU A 84 27.86 27.74 43.15
N GLU A 85 28.58 27.98 42.05
CA GLU A 85 28.02 27.96 40.69
C GLU A 85 28.60 26.83 39.82
N ASP A 86 27.74 26.03 39.21
CA ASP A 86 28.12 24.98 38.26
C ASP A 86 27.17 24.96 37.05
N ASN A 87 27.71 24.74 35.86
CA ASN A 87 26.89 24.55 34.65
C ASN A 87 25.95 23.34 34.78
N VAL A 88 26.31 22.34 35.59
CA VAL A 88 25.46 21.19 35.90
C VAL A 88 24.15 21.63 36.57
N TYR A 89 24.18 22.65 37.42
CA TYR A 89 22.98 23.17 38.06
C TYR A 89 22.06 23.85 37.04
N ALA A 90 22.61 24.64 36.12
CA ALA A 90 21.85 25.19 35.00
C ALA A 90 21.26 24.09 34.09
N ILE A 91 21.99 22.98 33.84
CA ILE A 91 21.45 21.83 33.10
C ILE A 91 20.27 21.20 33.83
N ILE A 92 20.35 21.00 35.14
CA ILE A 92 19.24 20.47 35.96
C ILE A 92 18.03 21.37 35.83
N GLN A 93 18.20 22.68 36.01
CA GLN A 93 17.11 23.65 35.91
C GLN A 93 16.48 23.68 34.51
N GLY A 94 17.31 23.71 33.45
CA GLY A 94 16.82 23.66 32.08
C GLY A 94 16.06 22.38 31.76
N ALA A 95 16.50 21.25 32.32
CA ALA A 95 15.78 19.98 32.22
C ALA A 95 14.44 20.02 32.97
N MET A 96 14.38 20.61 34.17
CA MET A 96 13.12 20.78 34.93
C MET A 96 12.08 21.57 34.13
N TRP A 97 12.48 22.68 33.49
CA TRP A 97 11.60 23.44 32.60
C TRP A 97 11.08 22.59 31.44
N CYS A 98 11.94 21.79 30.83
CA CYS A 98 11.52 20.86 29.77
C CYS A 98 10.49 19.83 30.26
N LYS A 99 10.53 19.47 31.55
CA LYS A 99 9.58 18.56 32.21
C LYS A 99 8.31 19.24 32.73
N GLY A 100 8.23 20.57 32.66
CA GLY A 100 7.11 21.35 33.17
C GLY A 100 7.21 21.71 34.66
N TYR A 101 8.39 21.55 35.29
CA TYR A 101 8.65 21.98 36.65
C TYR A 101 9.36 23.33 36.65
N SER A 102 8.96 24.21 37.56
CA SER A 102 9.68 25.46 37.81
C SER A 102 11.04 25.16 38.42
N SER A 103 12.09 25.87 38.03
CA SER A 103 13.35 25.88 38.80
C SER A 103 13.39 27.00 39.84
N GLY A 104 12.44 27.93 39.80
CA GLY A 104 12.36 29.08 40.71
C GLY A 104 13.36 30.20 40.44
N HIS A 105 14.32 29.99 39.53
CA HIS A 105 15.40 30.94 39.24
C HIS A 105 15.44 31.39 37.79
N TYR A 106 15.77 32.68 37.65
CA TYR A 106 16.12 33.35 36.41
C TYR A 106 17.31 34.24 36.74
N ALA A 107 18.42 34.10 36.01
CA ALA A 107 19.49 35.07 36.12
C ALA A 107 18.98 36.42 35.60
N ASP A 108 19.36 37.53 36.25
CA ASP A 108 18.96 38.89 35.88
C ASP A 108 19.33 39.27 34.43
N ASP A 109 20.24 38.51 33.82
CA ASP A 109 20.68 38.67 32.43
C ASP A 109 19.86 37.88 31.39
N GLY A 110 18.77 37.23 31.83
CA GLY A 110 17.90 36.43 30.98
C GLY A 110 18.47 35.05 30.62
N THR A 111 19.38 34.51 31.44
CA THR A 111 19.93 33.16 31.29
C THR A 111 19.49 32.21 32.41
N LEU A 112 19.83 30.92 32.27
CA LEU A 112 19.63 29.94 33.34
C LEU A 112 20.59 30.23 34.49
N ASP A 113 20.05 30.17 35.71
CA ASP A 113 20.85 30.27 36.92
C ASP A 113 21.74 29.03 37.10
N ARG A 114 22.94 29.24 37.63
CA ARG A 114 23.96 28.25 37.88
C ARG A 114 24.04 27.83 39.34
N HIS A 115 23.09 28.19 40.18
CA HIS A 115 22.99 27.75 41.57
C HIS A 115 22.04 26.56 41.75
N PHE A 116 22.28 25.76 42.79
CA PHE A 116 21.36 24.71 43.25
C PHE A 116 21.05 24.93 44.72
N ASP A 117 20.12 25.83 45.00
CA ASP A 117 19.71 26.19 46.36
C ASP A 117 18.47 25.41 46.84
N ASP A 118 17.94 25.82 48.00
CA ASP A 118 16.75 25.23 48.62
C ASP A 118 15.49 25.33 47.73
N LEU A 119 15.42 26.31 46.82
CA LEU A 119 14.26 26.48 45.94
C LEU A 119 14.28 25.46 44.79
N VAL A 120 15.42 25.27 44.14
CA VAL A 120 15.58 24.19 43.14
C VAL A 120 15.36 22.83 43.82
N ALA A 121 15.89 22.65 45.04
CA ALA A 121 15.71 21.44 45.82
C ALA A 121 14.23 21.13 46.09
N ALA A 122 13.43 22.14 46.44
CA ALA A 122 11.99 21.98 46.65
C ALA A 122 11.25 21.52 45.39
N HIS A 123 11.63 22.01 44.21
CA HIS A 123 11.01 21.59 42.95
C HIS A 123 11.51 20.22 42.45
N ILE A 124 12.73 19.81 42.80
CA ILE A 124 13.17 18.41 42.64
C ILE A 124 12.32 17.48 43.51
N MET A 125 11.99 17.89 44.75
CA MET A 125 11.09 17.13 45.61
C MET A 125 9.69 17.01 44.98
N GLU A 126 9.17 18.08 44.39
CA GLU A 126 7.89 18.07 43.66
C GLU A 126 7.89 17.03 42.53
N LEU A 127 8.91 17.03 41.66
CA LEU A 127 9.05 16.03 40.59
C LEU A 127 9.08 14.61 41.16
N LYS A 128 9.83 14.37 42.24
CA LYS A 128 9.91 13.06 42.87
C LYS A 128 8.58 12.61 43.48
N MET A 129 7.81 13.53 44.08
CA MET A 129 6.46 13.24 44.58
C MET A 129 5.55 12.83 43.43
N ASP A 130 5.61 13.55 42.31
CA ASP A 130 4.85 13.22 41.11
C ASP A 130 5.28 11.89 40.47
N ALA A 131 6.56 11.54 40.58
CA ALA A 131 7.09 10.24 40.18
C ALA A 131 6.69 9.09 41.13
N GLY A 132 6.03 9.40 42.26
CA GLY A 132 5.51 8.41 43.22
C GLY A 132 6.43 8.11 44.41
N LEU A 133 7.61 8.74 44.48
CA LEU A 133 8.56 8.48 45.56
C LEU A 133 8.06 9.01 46.90
N SER A 134 8.29 8.23 47.97
CA SER A 134 7.88 8.58 49.33
C SER A 134 8.98 9.37 50.04
N ALA A 135 8.60 10.44 50.74
CA ALA A 135 9.51 11.31 51.50
C ALA A 135 10.72 11.82 50.68
N PRO A 136 10.50 12.47 49.52
CA PRO A 136 11.60 12.89 48.67
C PRO A 136 12.43 14.00 49.32
N ASP A 137 13.74 13.93 49.15
CA ASP A 137 14.69 15.02 49.40
C ASP A 137 15.01 15.79 48.12
N GLY A 138 15.75 16.90 48.25
CA GLY A 138 16.20 17.72 47.13
C GLY A 138 17.35 17.13 46.32
N VAL A 139 17.81 15.90 46.60
CA VAL A 139 19.01 15.33 45.98
C VAL A 139 18.73 14.83 44.57
N VAL A 140 19.52 15.22 43.57
CA VAL A 140 19.42 14.63 42.23
C VAL A 140 20.23 13.33 42.18
N THR A 141 19.56 12.20 42.38
CA THR A 141 20.15 10.86 42.24
C THR A 141 20.38 10.51 40.77
N LEU A 142 21.08 9.39 40.50
CA LEU A 142 21.30 8.91 39.13
C LEU A 142 19.98 8.72 38.35
N ASN A 143 18.97 8.12 38.98
CA ASN A 143 17.68 7.88 38.34
C ASN A 143 16.90 9.17 38.10
N VAL A 144 16.99 10.14 39.02
CA VAL A 144 16.40 11.48 38.83
C VAL A 144 17.10 12.22 37.69
N MET A 145 18.43 12.15 37.59
CA MET A 145 19.16 12.79 36.50
C MET A 145 18.80 12.16 35.15
N LYS A 146 18.69 10.83 35.07
CA LYS A 146 18.22 10.13 33.86
C LYS A 146 16.81 10.57 33.48
N ALA A 147 15.91 10.66 34.46
CA ALA A 147 14.54 11.12 34.25
C ALA A 147 14.48 12.57 33.75
N LEU A 148 15.27 13.47 34.34
CA LEU A 148 15.37 14.87 33.90
C LEU A 148 15.84 14.97 32.43
N LEU A 149 16.80 14.12 32.04
CA LEU A 149 17.39 14.09 30.70
C LEU A 149 16.69 13.11 29.74
N SER A 150 15.42 12.80 29.96
CA SER A 150 14.60 11.96 29.08
C SER A 150 13.39 12.72 28.50
N MET A 151 12.48 12.03 27.83
CA MET A 151 11.14 12.56 27.47
C MET A 151 10.04 12.09 28.42
N ASP A 152 10.39 11.49 29.56
CA ASP A 152 9.41 10.98 30.54
C ASP A 152 8.73 12.11 31.32
N TYR A 153 7.41 12.11 31.37
CA TYR A 153 6.61 13.06 32.15
C TYR A 153 6.02 12.38 33.38
N PHE A 154 5.91 13.11 34.50
CA PHE A 154 5.43 12.58 35.79
C PHE A 154 4.06 13.12 36.22
N VAL A 155 3.45 13.92 35.33
CA VAL A 155 2.10 14.48 35.47
C VAL A 155 1.30 14.17 34.22
N ILE A 156 -0.03 14.13 34.35
CA ILE A 156 -0.92 13.99 33.20
C ILE A 156 -0.91 15.29 32.40
N GLY A 157 -0.37 15.25 31.19
CA GLY A 157 -0.37 16.40 30.29
C GLY A 157 -1.79 16.75 29.83
N ALA A 158 -2.10 18.05 29.72
CA ALA A 158 -3.40 18.49 29.22
C ALA A 158 -3.67 17.96 27.80
N GLY A 159 -4.83 17.34 27.59
CA GLY A 159 -5.24 16.83 26.27
C GLY A 159 -4.54 15.53 25.83
N THR A 160 -3.70 14.93 26.67
CA THR A 160 -3.03 13.64 26.36
C THR A 160 -3.97 12.44 26.46
N GLY A 161 -5.08 12.57 27.20
CA GLY A 161 -6.00 11.48 27.49
C GLY A 161 -5.48 10.51 28.56
N GLY A 162 -4.48 10.90 29.34
CA GLY A 162 -3.98 10.11 30.47
C GLY A 162 -5.06 9.82 31.52
N ASP A 163 -4.94 8.67 32.15
CA ASP A 163 -5.87 8.13 33.14
C ASP A 163 -5.23 8.16 34.55
N GLU A 164 -5.93 8.74 35.52
CA GLU A 164 -5.44 8.87 36.91
C GLU A 164 -5.19 7.53 37.60
N GLY A 165 -5.96 6.49 37.25
CA GLY A 165 -5.72 5.14 37.77
C GLY A 165 -4.43 4.55 37.21
N ILE A 166 -4.17 4.71 35.91
CA ILE A 166 -2.88 4.32 35.30
C ILE A 166 -1.73 5.12 35.91
N ARG A 167 -1.90 6.43 36.12
CA ARG A 167 -0.89 7.25 36.77
C ARG A 167 -0.57 6.74 38.18
N SER A 168 -1.61 6.43 38.97
CA SER A 168 -1.45 5.87 40.31
C SER A 168 -0.68 4.54 40.30
N ILE A 169 -0.89 3.70 39.26
CA ILE A 169 -0.15 2.47 39.04
C ILE A 169 1.32 2.75 38.71
N GLN A 170 1.60 3.67 37.78
CA GLN A 170 2.95 4.07 37.41
C GLN A 170 3.74 4.60 38.62
N GLN A 171 3.11 5.44 39.45
CA GLN A 171 3.68 5.94 40.69
C GLN A 171 3.97 4.82 41.69
N ALA A 172 3.06 3.84 41.80
CA ALA A 172 3.29 2.69 42.66
C ALA A 172 4.47 1.83 42.18
N LEU A 173 4.58 1.61 40.87
CA LEU A 173 5.68 0.87 40.27
C LEU A 173 7.02 1.55 40.54
N ASN A 174 7.13 2.87 40.32
CA ASN A 174 8.34 3.63 40.63
C ASN A 174 8.71 3.51 42.12
N ARG A 175 7.75 3.72 43.02
CA ARG A 175 7.99 3.67 44.47
C ARG A 175 8.47 2.31 44.94
N ASP A 176 7.85 1.24 44.44
CA ASP A 176 8.00 -0.09 44.99
C ASP A 176 9.12 -0.88 44.27
N TYR A 177 9.52 -0.47 43.05
CA TYR A 177 10.46 -1.21 42.19
C TYR A 177 11.54 -0.35 41.50
N GLU A 178 11.86 0.86 42.01
CA GLU A 178 12.85 1.78 41.40
C GLU A 178 14.19 1.10 41.05
N ASP A 179 14.70 0.24 41.94
CA ASP A 179 15.98 -0.47 41.76
C ASP A 179 16.00 -1.35 40.51
N TYR A 180 14.85 -1.85 40.07
CA TYR A 180 14.69 -2.71 38.90
C TYR A 180 14.36 -1.92 37.64
N ILE A 181 13.57 -0.85 37.77
CA ILE A 181 12.95 -0.20 36.61
C ILE A 181 13.48 1.22 36.34
N GLY A 182 14.25 1.80 37.27
CA GLY A 182 14.58 3.22 37.33
C GLY A 182 13.36 4.08 37.68
N LEU A 183 13.42 5.37 37.34
CA LEU A 183 12.22 6.21 37.30
C LEU A 183 11.62 6.21 35.90
N ARG A 184 10.34 5.86 35.81
CA ARG A 184 9.56 5.78 34.57
C ARG A 184 8.40 6.79 34.57
N PRO A 185 7.85 7.17 33.41
CA PRO A 185 6.82 8.21 33.35
C PRO A 185 5.58 7.87 34.19
N CYS A 186 5.00 8.90 34.78
CA CYS A 186 3.73 8.88 35.51
C CYS A 186 2.70 9.79 34.79
N ASP A 187 2.57 9.59 33.49
CA ASP A 187 1.75 10.40 32.56
C ASP A 187 0.30 9.91 32.42
N GLY A 188 -0.05 8.80 33.07
CA GLY A 188 -1.36 8.16 32.98
C GLY A 188 -1.60 7.38 31.69
N ILE A 189 -0.58 7.14 30.87
CA ILE A 189 -0.68 6.40 29.61
C ILE A 189 -0.10 5.00 29.79
N TYR A 190 -0.91 3.96 29.56
CA TYR A 190 -0.38 2.61 29.48
C TYR A 190 0.39 2.46 28.18
N GLY A 191 1.71 2.37 28.29
CA GLY A 191 2.62 2.18 27.16
C GLY A 191 3.64 1.11 27.43
N ARG A 192 4.58 0.92 26.48
CA ARG A 192 5.68 -0.05 26.58
C ARG A 192 6.42 0.05 27.92
N GLY A 193 6.76 1.27 28.35
CA GLY A 193 7.49 1.50 29.59
C GLY A 193 6.76 0.98 30.83
N THR A 194 5.44 1.14 30.90
CA THR A 194 4.63 0.62 32.01
C THR A 194 4.46 -0.90 31.93
N ASN A 195 4.27 -1.48 30.74
CA ASN A 195 4.19 -2.94 30.59
C ASN A 195 5.49 -3.64 31.00
N GLU A 196 6.64 -3.11 30.55
CA GLU A 196 7.95 -3.62 30.97
C GLU A 196 8.14 -3.51 32.48
N ALA A 197 7.71 -2.41 33.10
CA ALA A 197 7.78 -2.23 34.56
C ALA A 197 6.95 -3.28 35.31
N LEU A 198 5.75 -3.62 34.81
CA LEU A 198 4.94 -4.70 35.37
C LEU A 198 5.64 -6.06 35.28
N ILE A 199 6.36 -6.35 34.19
CA ILE A 199 7.12 -7.59 34.04
C ILE A 199 8.35 -7.61 34.97
N TYR A 200 9.08 -6.50 35.09
CA TYR A 200 10.17 -6.38 36.06
C TYR A 200 9.69 -6.58 37.50
N ALA A 201 8.54 -5.98 37.85
CA ALA A 201 7.93 -6.15 39.15
C ALA A 201 7.51 -7.60 39.40
N LEU A 202 6.91 -8.27 38.39
CA LEU A 202 6.59 -9.70 38.49
C LEU A 202 7.86 -10.54 38.71
N GLN A 203 8.92 -10.29 37.94
CA GLN A 203 10.21 -10.98 38.08
C GLN A 203 10.83 -10.77 39.47
N LYS A 204 10.71 -9.57 40.04
CA LYS A 204 11.12 -9.29 41.42
C LYS A 204 10.34 -10.16 42.41
N GLU A 205 9.02 -10.20 42.31
CA GLU A 205 8.17 -11.02 43.20
C GLU A 205 8.31 -12.54 42.95
N GLU A 206 8.77 -12.96 41.77
CA GLU A 206 9.21 -14.34 41.48
C GLU A 206 10.57 -14.69 42.12
N GLY A 207 11.25 -13.72 42.72
CA GLY A 207 12.53 -13.89 43.42
C GLY A 207 13.78 -13.67 42.57
N LEU A 208 13.66 -13.05 41.38
CA LEU A 208 14.82 -12.73 40.53
C LEU A 208 15.57 -11.49 41.08
N ASP A 209 16.89 -11.55 41.09
CA ASP A 209 17.74 -10.41 41.38
C ASP A 209 17.77 -9.41 40.20
N ILE A 210 18.31 -8.22 40.46
CA ILE A 210 18.35 -7.09 39.51
C ILE A 210 19.16 -7.45 38.26
N ASP A 211 20.22 -8.26 38.40
CA ASP A 211 21.10 -8.64 37.29
C ASP A 211 20.47 -9.72 36.38
N THR A 212 19.53 -10.49 36.93
CA THR A 212 18.81 -11.57 36.22
C THR A 212 17.50 -11.08 35.60
N ALA A 213 16.79 -10.17 36.27
CA ALA A 213 15.56 -9.58 35.76
C ALA A 213 15.84 -8.75 34.50
N ASN A 214 14.95 -8.83 33.52
CA ASN A 214 15.18 -8.23 32.20
C ASN A 214 13.91 -7.65 31.54
N GLY A 215 12.77 -7.68 32.24
CA GLY A 215 11.50 -7.15 31.73
C GLY A 215 10.91 -7.96 30.57
N TYR A 216 11.46 -9.13 30.25
CA TYR A 216 10.96 -10.03 29.22
C TYR A 216 10.30 -11.27 29.86
N PHE A 217 9.07 -11.59 29.45
CA PHE A 217 8.34 -12.77 29.92
C PHE A 217 8.87 -14.07 29.26
N GLY A 218 10.12 -14.41 29.58
CA GLY A 218 10.85 -15.53 29.01
C GLY A 218 10.69 -16.86 29.76
N PRO A 219 11.48 -17.88 29.42
CA PRO A 219 11.38 -19.22 30.04
C PRO A 219 11.46 -19.23 31.58
N THR A 220 12.29 -18.37 32.17
CA THR A 220 12.42 -18.26 33.63
C THR A 220 11.13 -17.74 34.27
N THR A 221 10.59 -16.63 33.75
CA THR A 221 9.31 -16.05 34.20
C THR A 221 8.16 -17.03 33.98
N LYS A 222 8.08 -17.71 32.83
CA LYS A 222 7.06 -18.77 32.60
C LYS A 222 7.10 -19.88 33.65
N ARG A 223 8.29 -20.31 34.06
CA ARG A 223 8.49 -21.39 35.04
C ARG A 223 8.12 -20.96 36.46
N LEU A 224 8.36 -19.69 36.81
CA LEU A 224 8.15 -19.15 38.16
C LEU A 224 6.81 -18.42 38.32
N CYS A 225 6.13 -18.16 37.21
CA CYS A 225 4.84 -17.45 37.18
C CYS A 225 3.87 -18.01 38.21
N PRO A 226 3.34 -17.18 39.12
CA PRO A 226 2.45 -17.62 40.17
C PRO A 226 1.06 -17.96 39.61
N THR A 227 0.30 -18.73 40.39
CA THR A 227 -1.14 -18.93 40.19
C THR A 227 -1.89 -18.23 41.32
N LEU A 228 -2.80 -17.31 40.99
CA LEU A 228 -3.63 -16.60 41.99
C LEU A 228 -5.12 -16.93 41.83
N PRO A 229 -5.87 -17.17 42.91
CA PRO A 229 -5.43 -17.11 44.30
C PRO A 229 -4.51 -18.29 44.65
N ASP A 230 -3.60 -18.10 45.60
CA ASP A 230 -2.73 -19.18 46.06
C ASP A 230 -3.49 -20.12 47.00
N THR A 231 -4.14 -21.11 46.41
CA THR A 231 -4.87 -22.14 47.16
C THR A 231 -3.95 -23.17 47.82
N ALA A 232 -2.67 -23.23 47.43
CA ALA A 232 -1.69 -24.17 47.98
C ALA A 232 -0.96 -23.61 49.21
N GLY A 233 -1.01 -22.29 49.42
CA GLY A 233 -0.34 -21.61 50.54
C GLY A 233 1.18 -21.70 50.47
N VAL A 234 1.73 -21.67 49.26
CA VAL A 234 3.17 -21.76 48.98
C VAL A 234 3.83 -20.39 48.83
N ILE A 235 3.03 -19.33 48.60
CA ILE A 235 3.46 -17.94 48.52
C ILE A 235 3.29 -17.31 49.91
N ASP A 236 4.30 -16.60 50.39
CA ASP A 236 4.18 -15.88 51.65
C ASP A 236 3.24 -14.66 51.51
N ALA A 237 2.63 -14.24 52.62
CA ALA A 237 1.58 -13.22 52.60
C ALA A 237 2.02 -11.85 52.06
N SER A 238 3.32 -11.50 52.17
CA SER A 238 3.82 -10.22 51.66
C SER A 238 3.94 -10.27 50.14
N THR A 239 4.56 -11.33 49.62
CA THR A 239 4.71 -11.57 48.19
C THR A 239 3.34 -11.76 47.52
N GLU A 240 2.42 -12.49 48.17
CA GLU A 240 1.06 -12.69 47.65
C GLU A 240 0.32 -11.35 47.50
N LEU A 241 0.43 -10.45 48.49
CA LEU A 241 -0.17 -9.12 48.43
C LEU A 241 0.36 -8.30 47.24
N HIS A 242 1.68 -8.32 47.00
CA HIS A 242 2.28 -7.63 45.85
C HIS A 242 1.85 -8.25 44.52
N LEU A 243 1.87 -9.58 44.40
CA LEU A 243 1.42 -10.28 43.21
C LEU A 243 -0.05 -10.00 42.89
N ILE A 244 -0.93 -9.93 43.90
CA ILE A 244 -2.33 -9.53 43.71
C ILE A 244 -2.42 -8.07 43.23
N ARG A 245 -1.61 -7.16 43.76
CA ARG A 245 -1.56 -5.78 43.25
C ARG A 245 -1.11 -5.73 41.80
N LEU A 246 -0.06 -6.46 41.43
CA LEU A 246 0.43 -6.53 40.05
C LEU A 246 -0.62 -7.11 39.11
N LEU A 247 -1.38 -8.12 39.53
CA LEU A 247 -2.52 -8.65 38.78
C LEU A 247 -3.60 -7.57 38.57
N GLN A 248 -3.95 -6.86 39.65
CA GLN A 248 -4.92 -5.76 39.62
C GLN A 248 -4.44 -4.59 38.74
N TYR A 249 -3.14 -4.25 38.78
CA TYR A 249 -2.55 -3.25 37.89
C TYR A 249 -2.66 -3.68 36.42
N SER A 250 -2.31 -4.93 36.13
CA SER A 250 -2.31 -5.49 34.79
C SER A 250 -3.73 -5.54 34.19
N LEU A 251 -4.73 -5.95 34.99
CA LEU A 251 -6.14 -5.93 34.60
C LEU A 251 -6.61 -4.49 34.32
N TYR A 252 -6.21 -3.52 35.15
CA TYR A 252 -6.59 -2.12 34.99
C TYR A 252 -6.01 -1.52 33.70
N CYS A 253 -4.72 -1.78 33.45
CA CYS A 253 -4.03 -1.38 32.21
C CYS A 253 -4.68 -2.00 30.96
N ASN A 254 -5.25 -3.20 31.10
CA ASN A 254 -6.00 -3.88 30.05
C ASN A 254 -7.49 -3.47 29.97
N GLY A 255 -7.91 -2.40 30.66
CA GLY A 255 -9.27 -1.84 30.56
C GLY A 255 -10.30 -2.44 31.53
N PHE A 256 -9.92 -3.41 32.36
CA PHE A 256 -10.80 -4.01 33.37
C PHE A 256 -10.62 -3.26 34.69
N LYS A 257 -11.43 -2.22 34.94
CA LYS A 257 -11.19 -1.22 36.00
C LYS A 257 -12.15 -1.26 37.20
N ASN A 258 -13.18 -2.11 37.18
CA ASN A 258 -14.28 -2.09 38.16
C ASN A 258 -13.96 -2.83 39.48
N TYR A 259 -12.84 -2.52 40.12
CA TYR A 259 -12.46 -3.02 41.45
C TYR A 259 -11.43 -2.08 42.11
N GLY A 260 -11.33 -2.14 43.44
CA GLY A 260 -10.28 -1.44 44.17
C GLY A 260 -8.95 -2.19 44.08
N ILE A 261 -7.85 -1.47 43.89
CA ILE A 261 -6.50 -2.06 43.89
C ILE A 261 -5.97 -2.13 45.33
N LEU A 262 -6.46 -3.13 46.07
CA LEU A 262 -6.21 -3.26 47.51
C LEU A 262 -5.13 -4.31 47.83
N GLY A 263 -4.65 -5.08 46.85
CA GLY A 263 -3.77 -6.23 47.11
C GLY A 263 -4.48 -7.40 47.80
N VAL A 264 -5.80 -7.47 47.68
CA VAL A 264 -6.64 -8.54 48.24
C VAL A 264 -7.39 -9.22 47.12
N PHE A 265 -7.25 -10.55 47.02
CA PHE A 265 -7.99 -11.37 46.07
C PHE A 265 -9.42 -11.56 46.60
N ASN A 266 -10.37 -10.88 46.00
CA ASN A 266 -11.78 -10.90 46.38
C ASN A 266 -12.69 -11.20 45.18
N SER A 267 -13.99 -11.27 45.42
CA SER A 267 -14.98 -11.59 44.38
C SER A 267 -14.99 -10.58 43.23
N THR A 268 -14.65 -9.31 43.46
CA THR A 268 -14.56 -8.30 42.38
C THR A 268 -13.31 -8.50 41.52
N THR A 269 -12.18 -8.90 42.11
CA THR A 269 -10.96 -9.29 41.38
C THR A 269 -11.20 -10.56 40.56
N GLU A 270 -11.78 -11.60 41.17
CA GLU A 270 -12.15 -12.84 40.48
C GLU A 270 -13.10 -12.56 39.29
N GLN A 271 -14.08 -11.69 39.48
CA GLN A 271 -15.00 -11.31 38.41
C GLN A 271 -14.32 -10.51 37.29
N ALA A 272 -13.35 -9.65 37.61
CA ALA A 272 -12.56 -8.94 36.62
C ALA A 272 -11.71 -9.91 35.78
N ILE A 273 -11.09 -10.92 36.43
CA ILE A 273 -10.37 -12.00 35.72
C ILE A 273 -11.32 -12.76 34.80
N LYS A 274 -12.50 -13.15 35.27
CA LYS A 274 -13.50 -13.84 34.42
C LYS A 274 -13.92 -12.99 33.23
N ASN A 275 -14.07 -11.67 33.41
CA ASN A 275 -14.40 -10.75 32.32
C ASN A 275 -13.25 -10.65 31.31
N PHE A 276 -12.01 -10.55 31.79
CA PHE A 276 -10.81 -10.56 30.96
C PHE A 276 -10.70 -11.86 30.16
N GLN A 277 -10.81 -13.01 30.84
CA GLN A 277 -10.77 -14.34 30.20
C GLN A 277 -11.86 -14.50 29.14
N THR A 278 -13.08 -14.02 29.44
CA THR A 278 -14.17 -14.02 28.44
C THR A 278 -13.82 -13.14 27.25
N HIS A 279 -13.30 -11.94 27.50
CA HIS A 279 -12.95 -10.99 26.46
C HIS A 279 -11.81 -11.47 25.55
N TYR A 280 -10.85 -12.24 26.07
CA TYR A 280 -9.71 -12.81 25.34
C TYR A 280 -9.96 -14.26 24.87
N ALA A 281 -11.20 -14.77 24.96
CA ALA A 281 -11.59 -16.13 24.61
C ALA A 281 -10.75 -17.24 25.29
N LEU A 282 -10.35 -16.99 26.53
CA LEU A 282 -9.65 -17.94 27.41
C LEU A 282 -10.65 -18.77 28.22
N GLU A 283 -10.15 -19.81 28.89
CA GLU A 283 -10.95 -20.54 29.87
C GLU A 283 -11.41 -19.60 31.00
N ARG A 284 -12.73 -19.52 31.21
CA ARG A 284 -13.33 -18.64 32.20
C ARG A 284 -13.40 -19.31 33.58
N ASN A 285 -12.27 -19.36 34.27
CA ASN A 285 -12.13 -19.99 35.60
C ASN A 285 -11.98 -18.97 36.75
N GLY A 286 -11.67 -17.70 36.45
CA GLY A 286 -11.44 -16.66 37.47
C GLY A 286 -10.10 -16.75 38.20
N ILE A 287 -9.20 -17.59 37.71
CA ILE A 287 -7.86 -17.82 38.26
C ILE A 287 -6.84 -17.13 37.37
N ALA A 288 -5.89 -16.40 37.95
CA ALA A 288 -4.75 -15.86 37.22
C ALA A 288 -3.63 -16.90 37.18
N ASP A 289 -3.73 -17.80 36.20
CA ASP A 289 -2.72 -18.80 35.85
C ASP A 289 -1.72 -18.26 34.81
N LEU A 290 -0.76 -19.10 34.38
CA LEU A 290 0.24 -18.74 33.36
C LEU A 290 -0.41 -18.18 32.09
N THR A 291 -1.51 -18.77 31.63
CA THR A 291 -2.22 -18.31 30.43
C THR A 291 -2.81 -16.91 30.61
N THR A 292 -3.38 -16.64 31.78
CA THR A 292 -3.95 -15.34 32.14
C THR A 292 -2.86 -14.28 32.29
N TRP A 293 -1.79 -14.56 33.04
CA TRP A 293 -0.66 -13.65 33.22
C TRP A 293 0.02 -13.27 31.91
N MET A 294 0.33 -14.27 31.08
CA MET A 294 0.93 -14.00 29.77
C MET A 294 0.01 -13.18 28.90
N SER A 295 -1.31 -13.44 28.88
CA SER A 295 -2.26 -12.67 28.06
C SER A 295 -2.42 -11.22 28.55
N LEU A 296 -2.15 -10.95 29.84
CA LEU A 296 -2.16 -9.61 30.41
C LEU A 296 -0.89 -8.80 30.06
N LEU A 297 0.27 -9.46 30.00
CA LEU A 297 1.59 -8.82 29.96
C LEU A 297 2.35 -8.98 28.63
N THR A 298 1.87 -9.84 27.74
CA THR A 298 2.45 -10.08 26.41
C THR A 298 1.37 -10.03 25.35
N SER A 299 1.70 -9.55 24.15
CA SER A 299 0.72 -9.48 23.06
C SER A 299 0.21 -10.87 22.69
N CYS A 300 1.11 -11.81 22.41
CA CYS A 300 0.76 -13.18 21.99
C CYS A 300 0.10 -14.04 23.10
N GLY A 301 0.07 -13.58 24.35
CA GLY A 301 -0.32 -14.41 25.47
C GLY A 301 0.50 -15.69 25.58
N ASN A 302 -0.09 -16.77 26.12
CA ASN A 302 0.56 -18.07 26.19
C ASN A 302 0.50 -18.78 24.81
N PRO A 303 1.64 -19.01 24.12
CA PRO A 303 1.65 -19.67 22.80
C PRO A 303 1.09 -21.11 22.82
N ASP A 304 1.16 -21.76 23.97
CA ASP A 304 0.69 -23.13 24.14
C ASP A 304 -0.83 -23.22 24.37
N ARG A 305 -1.52 -22.08 24.54
CA ARG A 305 -2.98 -22.05 24.75
C ARG A 305 -3.71 -22.67 23.55
N PRO A 306 -4.79 -23.45 23.75
CA PRO A 306 -5.54 -24.01 22.63
C PRO A 306 -6.15 -22.91 21.75
N ALA A 307 -6.34 -23.22 20.47
CA ALA A 307 -6.96 -22.32 19.49
C ALA A 307 -8.11 -23.03 18.80
N LYS A 308 -9.09 -22.25 18.33
CA LYS A 308 -10.22 -22.73 17.53
C LYS A 308 -10.20 -22.17 16.10
N ALA A 309 -9.40 -21.16 15.85
CA ALA A 309 -9.14 -20.64 14.53
C ALA A 309 -7.64 -20.72 14.23
N CYS A 310 -7.31 -20.61 12.95
CA CYS A 310 -5.94 -20.53 12.46
C CYS A 310 -5.95 -19.85 11.10
N ASP A 311 -4.83 -19.33 10.63
CA ASP A 311 -4.63 -18.97 9.23
C ASP A 311 -3.39 -19.67 8.67
N CYS A 312 -3.32 -19.75 7.35
CA CYS A 312 -2.14 -20.27 6.68
C CYS A 312 -2.09 -19.78 5.24
N ALA A 313 -0.90 -19.68 4.66
CA ALA A 313 -0.73 -19.43 3.23
C ALA A 313 -0.86 -20.72 2.39
N THR A 314 -0.69 -21.88 3.02
CA THR A 314 -0.72 -23.19 2.36
C THR A 314 -2.13 -23.53 1.85
N ILE A 315 -2.25 -23.83 0.56
CA ILE A 315 -3.51 -24.36 -0.02
C ILE A 315 -3.86 -25.71 0.64
N LEU A 316 -5.11 -25.82 1.08
CA LEU A 316 -5.62 -26.99 1.79
C LEU A 316 -6.01 -28.11 0.82
N THR A 317 -5.47 -29.30 1.09
CA THR A 317 -5.99 -30.57 0.54
C THR A 317 -6.95 -31.21 1.55
N ALA A 318 -7.68 -32.25 1.13
CA ALA A 318 -8.56 -32.98 2.03
C ALA A 318 -7.84 -33.51 3.29
N GLU A 319 -6.61 -34.00 3.16
CA GLU A 319 -5.80 -34.50 4.27
C GLU A 319 -5.38 -33.40 5.24
N LYS A 320 -5.04 -32.21 4.72
CA LYS A 320 -4.69 -31.04 5.56
C LYS A 320 -5.93 -30.50 6.26
N ALA A 321 -7.06 -30.37 5.57
CA ALA A 321 -8.32 -29.94 6.16
C ALA A 321 -8.79 -30.93 7.26
N ALA A 322 -8.67 -32.24 7.03
CA ALA A 322 -8.93 -33.25 8.04
C ALA A 322 -7.97 -33.13 9.24
N THR A 323 -6.69 -32.81 9.00
CA THR A 323 -5.71 -32.55 10.08
C THR A 323 -6.15 -31.37 10.95
N LEU A 324 -6.57 -30.26 10.34
CA LEU A 324 -7.09 -29.10 11.06
C LEU A 324 -8.32 -29.46 11.89
N LYS A 325 -9.30 -30.15 11.28
CA LYS A 325 -10.52 -30.54 11.97
C LYS A 325 -10.25 -31.46 13.16
N ASN A 326 -9.40 -32.46 12.99
CA ASN A 326 -9.02 -33.41 14.05
C ASN A 326 -8.23 -32.74 15.18
N ALA A 327 -7.49 -31.67 14.88
CA ALA A 327 -6.79 -30.86 15.88
C ALA A 327 -7.72 -29.88 16.64
N GLY A 328 -9.01 -29.83 16.31
CA GLY A 328 -10.02 -29.03 17.01
C GLY A 328 -10.26 -27.65 16.41
N TYR A 329 -9.68 -27.33 15.25
CA TYR A 329 -9.96 -26.06 14.56
C TYR A 329 -11.36 -26.07 13.95
N GLU A 330 -11.99 -24.89 13.95
CA GLU A 330 -13.35 -24.65 13.48
C GLU A 330 -13.39 -23.68 12.29
N VAL A 331 -12.44 -22.74 12.22
CA VAL A 331 -12.39 -21.67 11.20
C VAL A 331 -10.95 -21.48 10.72
N VAL A 332 -10.74 -21.37 9.41
CA VAL A 332 -9.41 -21.14 8.82
C VAL A 332 -9.34 -19.84 8.02
N GLY A 333 -8.38 -18.96 8.30
CA GLY A 333 -8.08 -17.76 7.54
C GLY A 333 -7.41 -18.12 6.22
N ARG A 334 -7.97 -17.67 5.10
CA ARG A 334 -7.46 -17.99 3.75
C ARG A 334 -7.36 -16.76 2.87
N TYR A 335 -6.28 -16.70 2.09
CA TYR A 335 -5.94 -15.54 1.26
C TYR A 335 -6.74 -15.53 -0.03
N LEU A 336 -7.39 -14.40 -0.34
CA LEU A 336 -8.14 -14.23 -1.59
C LEU A 336 -7.23 -14.22 -2.83
N SER A 337 -5.96 -13.86 -2.67
CA SER A 337 -5.01 -13.75 -3.78
C SER A 337 -3.55 -13.88 -3.33
N GLY A 338 -2.64 -13.90 -4.30
CA GLY A 338 -1.20 -13.79 -4.09
C GLY A 338 -0.44 -15.11 -4.11
N THR A 339 0.87 -15.00 -3.96
CA THR A 339 1.83 -16.10 -3.89
C THR A 339 2.68 -16.00 -2.64
N VAL A 340 3.24 -17.12 -2.18
CA VAL A 340 4.27 -17.16 -1.14
C VAL A 340 5.66 -16.92 -1.74
N VAL A 341 6.65 -16.65 -0.89
CA VAL A 341 8.06 -16.62 -1.28
C VAL A 341 8.43 -17.94 -1.96
N GLY A 342 8.91 -17.88 -3.20
CA GLY A 342 9.15 -19.05 -4.05
C GLY A 342 8.09 -19.29 -5.14
N GLY A 343 7.03 -18.48 -5.20
CA GLY A 343 6.11 -18.42 -6.34
C GLY A 343 4.90 -19.35 -6.28
N ALA A 344 4.78 -20.20 -5.26
CA ALA A 344 3.60 -21.03 -5.07
C ALA A 344 2.37 -20.16 -4.72
N SER A 345 1.21 -20.49 -5.27
CA SER A 345 -0.04 -19.77 -4.99
C SER A 345 -0.49 -19.96 -3.54
N LYS A 346 -0.98 -18.88 -2.93
CA LYS A 346 -1.76 -18.92 -1.67
C LYS A 346 -3.24 -18.58 -1.88
N ALA A 347 -3.61 -18.22 -3.12
CA ALA A 347 -4.95 -17.79 -3.48
C ALA A 347 -5.97 -18.91 -3.33
N LEU A 348 -7.04 -18.62 -2.58
CA LEU A 348 -8.17 -19.49 -2.35
C LEU A 348 -8.89 -19.81 -3.67
N SER A 349 -9.29 -21.08 -3.83
CA SER A 349 -10.06 -21.57 -4.98
C SER A 349 -11.41 -22.14 -4.52
N ARG A 350 -12.37 -22.32 -5.44
CA ARG A 350 -13.67 -22.93 -5.10
C ARG A 350 -13.51 -24.40 -4.70
N GLU A 351 -12.56 -25.09 -5.31
CA GLU A 351 -12.20 -26.47 -4.98
C GLU A 351 -11.67 -26.56 -3.54
N GLU A 352 -10.77 -25.65 -3.17
CA GLU A 352 -10.27 -25.55 -1.79
C GLU A 352 -11.40 -25.20 -0.80
N ILE A 353 -12.30 -24.29 -1.16
CA ILE A 353 -13.47 -23.95 -0.33
C ILE A 353 -14.35 -25.19 -0.09
N GLN A 354 -14.60 -26.00 -1.13
CA GLN A 354 -15.37 -27.23 -0.96
C GLN A 354 -14.66 -28.22 -0.03
N ILE A 355 -13.34 -28.36 -0.15
CA ILE A 355 -12.51 -29.17 0.76
C ILE A 355 -12.66 -28.69 2.22
N ILE A 356 -12.67 -27.38 2.45
CA ILE A 356 -12.88 -26.79 3.79
C ILE A 356 -14.26 -27.19 4.33
N PHE A 357 -15.31 -27.04 3.52
CA PHE A 357 -16.67 -27.38 3.94
C PHE A 357 -16.89 -28.88 4.17
N ASP A 358 -16.33 -29.73 3.31
CA ASP A 358 -16.41 -31.19 3.43
C ASP A 358 -15.71 -31.70 4.69
N ALA A 359 -14.64 -31.02 5.13
CA ALA A 359 -13.99 -31.29 6.42
C ALA A 359 -14.80 -30.76 7.63
N GLY A 360 -15.91 -30.06 7.41
CA GLY A 360 -16.71 -29.42 8.45
C GLY A 360 -16.02 -28.21 9.08
N LEU A 361 -15.16 -27.54 8.31
CA LEU A 361 -14.53 -26.26 8.66
C LEU A 361 -15.28 -25.09 8.02
N ARG A 362 -14.99 -23.90 8.51
CA ARG A 362 -15.40 -22.61 7.93
C ARG A 362 -14.14 -21.83 7.55
N PHE A 363 -14.27 -20.76 6.78
CA PHE A 363 -13.13 -19.90 6.49
C PHE A 363 -13.44 -18.42 6.65
N PHE A 364 -12.42 -17.58 6.90
CA PHE A 364 -12.54 -16.13 6.80
C PHE A 364 -11.55 -15.59 5.75
N PRO A 365 -11.96 -14.66 4.88
CA PRO A 365 -11.12 -14.19 3.78
C PRO A 365 -10.13 -13.11 4.22
N ILE A 366 -8.87 -13.28 3.81
CA ILE A 366 -7.76 -12.35 4.04
C ILE A 366 -7.36 -11.73 2.70
N TYR A 367 -7.15 -10.41 2.68
CA TYR A 367 -6.56 -9.71 1.54
C TYR A 367 -5.19 -9.14 1.93
N GLN A 368 -4.15 -9.60 1.23
CA GLN A 368 -2.78 -9.13 1.42
C GLN A 368 -2.08 -9.04 0.07
N GLY A 369 -1.91 -7.80 -0.43
CA GLY A 369 -1.04 -7.48 -1.56
C GLY A 369 0.41 -7.28 -1.12
N GLY A 370 0.92 -6.05 -1.24
CA GLY A 370 2.29 -5.64 -0.85
C GLY A 370 2.40 -5.03 0.54
N ALA A 371 1.50 -5.39 1.45
CA ALA A 371 1.24 -4.68 2.72
C ALA A 371 2.32 -4.77 3.82
N TYR A 372 3.60 -4.91 3.47
CA TYR A 372 4.74 -5.14 4.37
C TYR A 372 5.73 -3.95 4.46
N TYR A 373 5.39 -2.79 3.89
CA TYR A 373 6.21 -1.56 3.96
C TYR A 373 5.34 -0.30 3.89
N ALA A 374 5.81 0.81 4.47
CA ALA A 374 5.02 2.02 4.68
C ALA A 374 4.51 2.69 3.39
N GLU A 375 5.33 2.73 2.33
CA GLU A 375 4.99 3.39 1.06
C GLU A 375 3.86 2.70 0.30
N TYR A 376 3.56 1.44 0.62
CA TYR A 376 2.41 0.73 0.06
C TYR A 376 1.08 1.42 0.43
N PHE A 377 1.00 1.99 1.63
CA PHE A 377 -0.24 2.51 2.20
C PHE A 377 -0.53 3.93 1.70
N THR A 378 -1.07 4.02 0.48
CA THR A 378 -1.59 5.25 -0.13
C THR A 378 -3.10 5.15 -0.37
N GLU A 379 -3.79 6.29 -0.49
CA GLU A 379 -5.23 6.27 -0.81
C GLU A 379 -5.52 5.60 -2.17
N GLU A 380 -4.66 5.81 -3.17
CA GLU A 380 -4.78 5.16 -4.47
C GLU A 380 -4.68 3.63 -4.34
N GLN A 381 -3.70 3.15 -3.58
CA GLN A 381 -3.56 1.71 -3.30
C GLN A 381 -4.78 1.17 -2.56
N GLY A 382 -5.33 1.90 -1.59
CA GLY A 382 -6.53 1.48 -0.86
C GLY A 382 -7.76 1.28 -1.77
N ARG A 383 -7.93 2.13 -2.79
CA ARG A 383 -9.01 1.94 -3.80
C ARG A 383 -8.79 0.70 -4.66
N LYS A 384 -7.54 0.45 -5.09
CA LYS A 384 -7.17 -0.74 -5.86
C LYS A 384 -7.39 -2.02 -5.05
N ASP A 385 -6.95 -2.02 -3.80
CA ASP A 385 -7.05 -3.18 -2.90
C ASP A 385 -8.51 -3.52 -2.60
N ALA A 386 -9.36 -2.51 -2.37
CA ALA A 386 -10.81 -2.70 -2.24
C ALA A 386 -11.43 -3.35 -3.48
N TYR A 387 -11.10 -2.86 -4.68
CA TYR A 387 -11.59 -3.43 -5.93
C TYR A 387 -11.16 -4.89 -6.12
N TYR A 388 -9.88 -5.20 -5.89
CA TYR A 388 -9.36 -6.55 -6.04
C TYR A 388 -9.98 -7.51 -5.01
N ALA A 389 -10.04 -7.10 -3.74
CA ALA A 389 -10.69 -7.90 -2.70
C ALA A 389 -12.17 -8.19 -3.02
N TYR A 390 -12.91 -7.17 -3.45
CA TYR A 390 -14.30 -7.33 -3.90
C TYR A 390 -14.44 -8.31 -5.06
N SER A 391 -13.58 -8.18 -6.07
CA SER A 391 -13.62 -8.98 -7.29
C SER A 391 -13.31 -10.45 -7.00
N TYR A 392 -12.23 -10.74 -6.28
CA TYR A 392 -11.86 -12.10 -5.90
C TYR A 392 -12.93 -12.76 -5.04
N ALA A 393 -13.44 -12.07 -4.02
CA ALA A 393 -14.48 -12.61 -3.17
C ALA A 393 -15.78 -12.89 -3.94
N THR A 394 -16.15 -12.03 -4.90
CA THR A 394 -17.34 -12.23 -5.74
C THR A 394 -17.18 -13.44 -6.67
N GLN A 395 -16.03 -13.58 -7.33
CA GLN A 395 -15.76 -14.72 -8.23
C GLN A 395 -15.78 -16.06 -7.49
N LEU A 396 -15.36 -16.08 -6.23
CA LEU A 396 -15.43 -17.27 -5.37
C LEU A 396 -16.85 -17.58 -4.85
N GLY A 397 -17.83 -16.72 -5.10
CA GLY A 397 -19.19 -16.88 -4.59
C GLY A 397 -19.32 -16.61 -3.09
N ILE A 398 -18.40 -15.83 -2.50
CA ILE A 398 -18.43 -15.50 -1.08
C ILE A 398 -19.70 -14.66 -0.79
N PRO A 399 -20.51 -15.03 0.21
CA PRO A 399 -21.81 -14.40 0.46
C PRO A 399 -21.66 -12.95 0.91
N ALA A 400 -22.68 -12.14 0.61
CA ALA A 400 -22.76 -10.76 1.06
C ALA A 400 -22.71 -10.65 2.60
N ASN A 401 -22.28 -9.49 3.10
CA ASN A 401 -21.95 -9.18 4.49
C ASN A 401 -20.74 -9.93 5.07
N THR A 402 -20.03 -10.75 4.30
CA THR A 402 -18.75 -11.34 4.74
C THR A 402 -17.72 -10.25 5.02
N ILE A 403 -16.94 -10.42 6.09
CA ILE A 403 -15.85 -9.54 6.47
C ILE A 403 -14.59 -9.97 5.74
N ILE A 404 -13.91 -9.05 5.05
CA ILE A 404 -12.60 -9.29 4.42
C ILE A 404 -11.54 -8.53 5.21
N TYR A 405 -10.54 -9.24 5.73
CA TYR A 405 -9.48 -8.65 6.54
C TYR A 405 -8.32 -8.16 5.67
N PHE A 406 -8.13 -6.86 5.59
CA PHE A 406 -7.03 -6.22 4.84
C PHE A 406 -5.80 -6.11 5.73
N ALA A 407 -4.67 -6.65 5.27
CA ALA A 407 -3.46 -6.72 6.07
C ALA A 407 -2.69 -5.39 6.16
N VAL A 408 -2.10 -5.15 7.33
CA VAL A 408 -1.00 -4.22 7.61
C VAL A 408 0.08 -5.04 8.32
N ASP A 409 1.05 -5.52 7.55
CA ASP A 409 1.98 -6.57 7.98
C ASP A 409 3.41 -6.04 8.12
N TYR A 410 3.57 -4.98 8.91
CA TYR A 410 4.87 -4.41 9.30
C TYR A 410 4.75 -3.60 10.60
N ASP A 411 5.88 -3.28 11.23
CA ASP A 411 5.91 -2.44 12.44
C ASP A 411 5.72 -0.96 12.08
N ALA A 412 4.46 -0.54 11.94
CA ALA A 412 4.11 0.84 11.65
C ALA A 412 4.24 1.73 12.89
N MET A 413 5.01 2.81 12.77
CA MET A 413 5.15 3.83 13.80
C MET A 413 3.87 4.67 13.90
N ASP A 414 3.63 5.30 15.06
CA ASP A 414 2.37 6.04 15.29
C ASP A 414 2.08 7.14 14.25
N TYR A 415 3.13 7.82 13.78
CA TYR A 415 3.01 8.83 12.73
C TYR A 415 2.62 8.21 11.37
N GLU A 416 3.13 7.02 11.04
CA GLU A 416 2.78 6.28 9.81
C GLU A 416 1.34 5.78 9.85
N VAL A 417 0.88 5.31 11.03
CA VAL A 417 -0.53 4.97 11.22
C VAL A 417 -1.42 6.18 10.91
N THR A 418 -1.04 7.35 11.42
CA THR A 418 -1.78 8.60 11.23
C THR A 418 -1.75 9.09 9.78
N GLN A 419 -0.57 9.12 9.16
CA GLN A 419 -0.34 9.78 7.87
C GLN A 419 -0.59 8.86 6.66
N ARG A 420 -0.51 7.54 6.83
CA ARG A 420 -0.56 6.57 5.72
C ARG A 420 -1.67 5.54 5.89
N ILE A 421 -1.68 4.81 7.00
CA ILE A 421 -2.61 3.68 7.17
C ILE A 421 -4.07 4.14 7.32
N ILE A 422 -4.35 5.16 8.14
CA ILE A 422 -5.72 5.67 8.30
C ILE A 422 -6.30 6.19 6.97
N PRO A 423 -5.57 7.02 6.17
CA PRO A 423 -6.03 7.41 4.83
C PRO A 423 -6.23 6.23 3.88
N TYR A 424 -5.32 5.26 3.87
CA TYR A 424 -5.48 4.02 3.09
C TYR A 424 -6.77 3.28 3.45
N PHE A 425 -7.05 3.06 4.75
CA PHE A 425 -8.27 2.38 5.18
C PHE A 425 -9.55 3.19 4.94
N ARG A 426 -9.48 4.52 4.98
CA ARG A 426 -10.59 5.38 4.54
C ARG A 426 -10.94 5.05 3.08
N ALA A 427 -9.94 5.02 2.21
CA ALA A 427 -10.13 4.71 0.79
C ALA A 427 -10.62 3.27 0.55
N VAL A 428 -10.13 2.29 1.32
CA VAL A 428 -10.65 0.91 1.28
C VAL A 428 -12.13 0.87 1.69
N HIS A 429 -12.48 1.54 2.79
CA HIS A 429 -13.84 1.63 3.31
C HIS A 429 -14.81 2.25 2.30
N GLU A 430 -14.46 3.43 1.76
CA GLU A 430 -15.25 4.13 0.73
C GLU A 430 -15.39 3.27 -0.53
N GLY A 431 -14.31 2.63 -0.98
CA GLY A 431 -14.33 1.72 -2.13
C GLY A 431 -15.30 0.55 -1.92
N MET A 432 -15.21 -0.12 -0.77
CA MET A 432 -16.07 -1.26 -0.43
C MET A 432 -17.54 -0.86 -0.24
N GLN A 433 -17.82 0.35 0.25
CA GLN A 433 -19.17 0.88 0.37
C GLN A 433 -19.88 1.07 -0.97
N ASN A 434 -19.15 1.41 -2.04
CA ASN A 434 -19.74 1.60 -3.37
C ASN A 434 -20.46 0.35 -3.90
N TRP A 435 -20.01 -0.84 -3.50
CA TRP A 435 -20.64 -2.10 -3.88
C TRP A 435 -21.55 -2.67 -2.79
N ASN A 436 -21.40 -2.20 -1.53
CA ASN A 436 -22.22 -2.57 -0.37
C ASN A 436 -22.42 -4.09 -0.20
N LYS A 437 -21.42 -4.90 -0.58
CA LYS A 437 -21.50 -6.36 -0.56
C LYS A 437 -20.69 -6.98 0.56
N TYR A 438 -19.48 -6.47 0.84
CA TYR A 438 -18.57 -7.00 1.85
C TYR A 438 -18.27 -5.94 2.91
N ARG A 439 -17.89 -6.39 4.10
CA ARG A 439 -17.48 -5.52 5.21
C ARG A 439 -15.96 -5.49 5.27
N VAL A 440 -15.40 -4.32 5.60
CA VAL A 440 -13.96 -4.15 5.80
C VAL A 440 -13.58 -4.65 7.18
N GLY A 441 -12.67 -5.62 7.25
CA GLY A 441 -11.90 -5.97 8.44
C GLY A 441 -10.46 -5.51 8.28
N ILE A 442 -9.73 -5.42 9.38
CA ILE A 442 -8.29 -5.08 9.39
C ILE A 442 -7.50 -6.22 10.01
N TYR A 443 -6.37 -6.56 9.40
CA TYR A 443 -5.30 -7.30 10.05
C TYR A 443 -4.12 -6.38 10.39
N GLY A 444 -3.58 -6.49 11.60
CA GLY A 444 -2.40 -5.74 12.03
C GLY A 444 -2.25 -5.64 13.55
N ALA A 445 -1.27 -4.84 13.99
CA ALA A 445 -1.00 -4.62 15.42
C ALA A 445 -2.18 -3.95 16.16
N ARG A 446 -2.30 -4.19 17.47
CA ARG A 446 -3.42 -3.75 18.34
C ARG A 446 -3.77 -2.27 18.19
N ASN A 447 -2.78 -1.38 18.23
CA ASN A 447 -2.98 0.06 18.08
C ASN A 447 -3.53 0.43 16.69
N ILE A 448 -3.00 -0.21 15.63
CA ILE A 448 -3.42 0.05 14.26
C ILE A 448 -4.89 -0.34 14.09
N CYS A 449 -5.23 -1.57 14.48
CA CYS A 449 -6.60 -2.08 14.48
C CYS A 449 -7.54 -1.16 15.27
N THR A 450 -7.15 -0.79 16.50
CA THR A 450 -7.94 0.11 17.35
C THR A 450 -8.18 1.47 16.69
N ARG A 451 -7.15 2.10 16.13
CA ARG A 451 -7.24 3.45 15.54
C ARG A 451 -8.05 3.46 14.26
N VAL A 452 -7.87 2.48 13.38
CA VAL A 452 -8.66 2.33 12.15
C VAL A 452 -10.12 2.05 12.48
N SER A 453 -10.41 1.14 13.42
CA SER A 453 -11.79 0.85 13.82
C SER A 453 -12.47 2.02 14.54
N LYS A 454 -11.77 2.79 15.37
CA LYS A 454 -12.32 4.02 15.99
C LYS A 454 -12.71 5.09 14.97
N LYS A 455 -12.09 5.10 13.79
CA LYS A 455 -12.49 5.97 12.66
C LYS A 455 -13.71 5.44 11.89
N GLY A 456 -14.17 4.23 12.18
CA GLY A 456 -15.29 3.59 11.49
C GLY A 456 -14.90 2.89 10.19
N TYR A 457 -13.61 2.84 9.84
CA TYR A 457 -13.16 2.30 8.55
C TYR A 457 -13.05 0.76 8.53
N ALA A 458 -12.86 0.13 9.70
CA ALA A 458 -12.87 -1.33 9.83
C ALA A 458 -13.92 -1.79 10.85
N PHE A 459 -14.79 -2.71 10.40
CA PHE A 459 -15.89 -3.31 11.14
C PHE A 459 -15.40 -4.31 12.21
N SER A 460 -14.38 -5.12 11.89
CA SER A 460 -13.79 -6.11 12.80
C SER A 460 -12.27 -6.19 12.65
N SER A 461 -11.60 -6.73 13.66
CA SER A 461 -10.14 -6.82 13.72
C SER A 461 -9.67 -8.28 13.77
N PHE A 462 -8.68 -8.59 12.95
CA PHE A 462 -7.83 -9.78 13.04
C PHE A 462 -6.47 -9.32 13.58
N VAL A 463 -6.18 -9.58 14.83
CA VAL A 463 -5.06 -8.92 15.52
C VAL A 463 -3.77 -9.74 15.32
N GLY A 464 -2.68 -9.07 14.89
CA GLY A 464 -1.37 -9.69 14.70
C GLY A 464 -0.52 -9.69 15.97
N ASP A 465 -0.95 -10.39 17.01
CA ASP A 465 -0.30 -10.36 18.34
C ASP A 465 0.99 -11.21 18.44
N MET A 466 1.23 -12.13 17.51
CA MET A 466 2.46 -12.93 17.42
C MET A 466 3.69 -12.06 17.14
N SER A 467 3.51 -10.88 16.55
CA SER A 467 4.54 -9.87 16.33
C SER A 467 4.82 -9.09 17.62
N THR A 468 5.38 -9.78 18.62
CA THR A 468 5.67 -9.25 19.97
C THR A 468 6.64 -8.07 19.98
N GLY A 469 7.42 -7.89 18.91
CA GLY A 469 8.33 -6.76 18.74
C GLY A 469 7.70 -5.52 18.12
N PHE A 470 6.46 -5.60 17.60
CA PHE A 470 5.83 -4.44 16.96
C PHE A 470 5.42 -3.40 17.99
N SER A 471 5.80 -2.16 17.73
CA SER A 471 5.51 -0.97 18.53
C SER A 471 4.01 -0.81 18.77
N GLY A 472 3.18 -1.19 17.79
CA GLY A 472 1.71 -1.14 17.88
C GLY A 472 1.06 -2.20 18.79
N ASN A 473 1.81 -3.17 19.30
CA ASN A 473 1.30 -4.21 20.21
C ASN A 473 1.67 -3.94 21.68
N LEU A 474 2.79 -3.27 21.93
CA LEU A 474 3.33 -3.05 23.27
C LEU A 474 2.60 -1.91 24.00
N GLY A 475 1.92 -2.24 25.10
CA GLY A 475 1.15 -1.27 25.88
C GLY A 475 -0.22 -0.91 25.29
N PHE A 476 -0.70 -1.68 24.31
CA PHE A 476 -2.03 -1.50 23.75
C PHE A 476 -2.94 -2.67 24.12
N THR A 477 -4.18 -2.37 24.48
CA THR A 477 -5.21 -3.39 24.70
C THR A 477 -5.66 -3.97 23.37
N ILE A 478 -6.07 -5.24 23.35
CA ILE A 478 -6.73 -5.82 22.18
C ILE A 478 -8.00 -4.98 21.85
N PRO A 479 -8.28 -4.67 20.57
CA PRO A 479 -9.44 -3.86 20.20
C PRO A 479 -10.77 -4.58 20.51
N ASP A 480 -11.77 -3.86 21.00
CA ASP A 480 -13.06 -4.43 21.39
C ASP A 480 -13.80 -5.17 20.28
N ASN A 481 -13.49 -4.92 19.00
CA ASN A 481 -14.11 -5.57 17.84
C ASN A 481 -13.30 -6.74 17.27
N TRP A 482 -12.30 -7.25 18.00
CA TRP A 482 -11.48 -8.37 17.57
C TRP A 482 -12.30 -9.65 17.35
N ALA A 483 -12.10 -10.29 16.20
CA ALA A 483 -12.69 -11.58 15.83
C ALA A 483 -11.67 -12.72 15.95
N PHE A 484 -10.46 -12.44 15.47
CA PHE A 484 -9.33 -13.35 15.43
C PHE A 484 -8.11 -12.68 16.06
N ASP A 485 -7.24 -13.47 16.68
CA ASP A 485 -6.05 -13.00 17.38
C ASP A 485 -4.88 -13.95 17.10
N GLN A 486 -4.01 -13.62 16.15
CA GLN A 486 -2.88 -14.45 15.71
C GLN A 486 -1.76 -14.42 16.73
N PHE A 487 -1.35 -15.57 17.29
CA PHE A 487 -0.42 -15.57 18.42
C PHE A 487 0.78 -16.52 18.35
N THR A 488 0.78 -17.54 17.49
CA THR A 488 1.98 -18.38 17.28
C THR A 488 1.89 -19.25 16.03
N THR A 489 3.02 -19.48 15.37
CA THR A 489 3.14 -20.49 14.31
C THR A 489 3.39 -21.87 14.89
N VAL A 490 2.75 -22.90 14.32
CA VAL A 490 2.99 -24.31 14.63
C VAL A 490 2.91 -25.17 13.38
N THR A 491 3.58 -26.32 13.40
CA THR A 491 3.37 -27.36 12.39
C THR A 491 2.64 -28.54 13.03
N ILE A 492 1.54 -28.98 12.40
CA ILE A 492 0.73 -30.11 12.86
C ILE A 492 0.57 -31.16 11.76
N GLY A 493 0.06 -32.33 12.14
CA GLY A 493 -0.16 -33.44 11.21
C GLY A 493 1.12 -34.18 10.81
N SER A 494 0.97 -35.08 9.85
CA SER A 494 2.07 -35.89 9.31
C SER A 494 1.79 -36.29 7.86
N GLY A 495 2.82 -36.71 7.11
CA GLY A 495 2.67 -37.12 5.71
C GLY A 495 2.00 -36.03 4.85
N ALA A 496 0.99 -36.42 4.06
CA ALA A 496 0.21 -35.51 3.22
C ALA A 496 -0.63 -34.49 4.02
N GLY A 497 -0.97 -34.81 5.27
CA GLY A 497 -1.71 -33.90 6.16
C GLY A 497 -0.83 -32.94 6.96
N LYS A 498 0.50 -32.99 6.80
CA LYS A 498 1.41 -32.06 7.48
C LYS A 498 1.17 -30.64 6.97
N ILE A 499 0.95 -29.70 7.89
CA ILE A 499 0.68 -28.30 7.57
C ILE A 499 1.26 -27.37 8.64
N GLU A 500 1.88 -26.28 8.20
CA GLU A 500 2.23 -25.14 9.04
C GLU A 500 1.08 -24.13 9.02
N ILE A 501 0.70 -23.68 10.22
CA ILE A 501 -0.38 -22.74 10.45
C ILE A 501 0.03 -21.73 11.52
N ASP A 502 -0.61 -20.57 11.49
CA ASP A 502 -0.62 -19.64 12.60
C ASP A 502 -1.89 -19.87 13.42
N LYS A 503 -1.75 -19.94 14.75
CA LYS A 503 -2.85 -20.16 15.68
C LYS A 503 -3.56 -18.84 15.96
N ASP A 504 -4.88 -18.86 15.84
CA ASP A 504 -5.73 -17.71 16.10
C ASP A 504 -6.68 -17.96 17.28
N GLY A 505 -6.64 -17.05 18.26
CA GLY A 505 -7.70 -16.90 19.24
C GLY A 505 -9.00 -16.56 18.49
N TYR A 506 -10.13 -17.05 18.99
CA TYR A 506 -11.42 -16.91 18.30
C TYR A 506 -12.49 -16.38 19.24
N SER A 507 -12.88 -15.12 19.05
CA SER A 507 -13.86 -14.45 19.93
C SER A 507 -15.31 -14.85 19.65
N GLY A 508 -15.57 -15.50 18.51
CA GLY A 508 -16.93 -15.85 18.06
C GLY A 508 -17.68 -14.70 17.36
N ARG A 509 -17.08 -13.52 17.19
CA ARG A 509 -17.73 -12.37 16.55
C ARG A 509 -17.90 -12.52 15.04
N ASP A 510 -16.93 -13.14 14.38
CA ASP A 510 -17.02 -13.50 12.97
C ASP A 510 -17.14 -15.02 12.85
N THR A 511 -18.33 -15.50 12.48
CA THR A 511 -18.58 -16.95 12.41
C THR A 511 -17.85 -17.64 11.26
N GLY A 512 -17.20 -16.90 10.37
CA GLY A 512 -16.66 -17.39 9.12
C GLY A 512 -17.75 -17.72 8.11
N VAL A 513 -17.30 -17.95 6.88
CA VAL A 513 -18.10 -18.38 5.73
C VAL A 513 -18.41 -19.87 5.86
N THR A 514 -19.69 -20.22 5.76
CA THR A 514 -20.22 -21.59 5.87
C THR A 514 -20.79 -22.14 4.57
N PHE A 515 -20.95 -21.29 3.57
CA PHE A 515 -21.41 -21.66 2.24
C PHE A 515 -20.87 -20.63 1.25
N ILE A 516 -20.74 -21.06 0.00
CA ILE A 516 -20.65 -20.14 -1.13
C ILE A 516 -21.94 -20.23 -1.91
N THR A 517 -22.35 -19.13 -2.53
CA THR A 517 -23.47 -19.20 -3.47
C THR A 517 -23.05 -20.02 -4.68
N GLU A 518 -23.97 -20.82 -5.25
CA GLU A 518 -23.73 -21.50 -6.52
C GLU A 518 -23.17 -20.51 -7.53
N GLU A 519 -22.40 -21.02 -8.49
CA GLU A 519 -22.17 -20.26 -9.71
C GLU A 519 -23.57 -19.87 -10.21
N LYS A 520 -23.96 -18.60 -10.00
CA LYS A 520 -24.53 -17.91 -11.15
C LYS A 520 -23.46 -18.15 -12.20
N THR A 521 -23.70 -19.09 -13.15
CA THR A 521 -23.14 -18.97 -14.49
C THR A 521 -23.18 -17.50 -14.72
N VAL A 522 -22.01 -16.84 -14.73
CA VAL A 522 -21.96 -15.40 -14.54
C VAL A 522 -23.05 -14.86 -15.45
N ASP A 523 -24.13 -14.36 -14.83
CA ASP A 523 -25.20 -13.81 -15.62
C ASP A 523 -24.45 -12.78 -16.45
N ILE A 524 -24.60 -12.80 -17.77
CA ILE A 524 -23.76 -11.93 -18.60
C ILE A 524 -23.88 -10.47 -18.10
N GLU A 525 -24.96 -10.14 -17.38
CA GLU A 525 -25.20 -8.95 -16.53
C GLU A 525 -24.23 -8.69 -15.33
N GLU A 526 -23.53 -9.66 -14.72
CA GLU A 526 -22.52 -9.43 -13.67
C GLU A 526 -21.11 -9.26 -14.27
N LEU A 527 -20.86 -9.73 -15.51
CA LEU A 527 -19.72 -9.34 -16.35
C LEU A 527 -19.97 -8.02 -17.11
N GLU A 528 -21.22 -7.56 -17.30
CA GLU A 528 -21.55 -6.14 -17.57
C GLU A 528 -21.04 -5.21 -16.44
N ARG A 529 -20.62 -5.81 -15.31
CA ARG A 529 -19.96 -5.19 -14.17
C ARG A 529 -18.44 -5.46 -14.13
N ILE A 530 -17.80 -5.76 -15.26
CA ILE A 530 -16.40 -5.35 -15.48
C ILE A 530 -16.38 -3.82 -15.41
N ASP A 531 -16.20 -3.37 -14.17
CA ASP A 531 -15.78 -2.07 -13.73
C ASP A 531 -16.48 -0.81 -14.27
N ARG A 532 -17.81 -0.84 -14.35
CA ARG A 532 -18.60 0.41 -14.39
C ARG A 532 -18.28 1.35 -13.23
N SER A 533 -17.72 0.92 -12.09
CA SER A 533 -17.39 1.78 -10.95
C SER A 533 -16.11 2.60 -11.12
N THR A 534 -15.06 2.05 -11.71
CA THR A 534 -13.85 2.80 -12.08
C THR A 534 -14.11 3.62 -13.33
N LEU A 535 -14.98 3.15 -14.23
CA LEU A 535 -15.54 3.93 -15.34
C LEU A 535 -16.58 4.98 -14.88
N MET A 536 -17.18 4.83 -13.70
CA MET A 536 -18.06 5.81 -13.04
C MET A 536 -17.29 6.76 -12.10
N ASN A 537 -16.07 6.43 -11.67
CA ASN A 537 -15.21 7.42 -11.01
C ASN A 537 -14.79 8.52 -11.98
N THR A 538 -14.77 8.23 -13.28
CA THR A 538 -14.74 9.25 -14.34
C THR A 538 -16.10 9.94 -14.57
N HIS A 539 -17.23 9.30 -14.26
CA HIS A 539 -18.59 9.91 -14.28
C HIS A 539 -18.75 11.04 -13.27
N TYR A 540 -18.25 10.86 -12.04
CA TYR A 540 -18.31 11.92 -11.05
C TYR A 540 -17.30 13.05 -11.27
N TYR A 541 -16.25 12.88 -12.08
CA TYR A 541 -15.27 13.94 -12.30
C TYR A 541 -15.86 15.10 -13.12
N ALA A 542 -16.64 14.81 -14.16
CA ALA A 542 -17.31 15.84 -14.96
C ALA A 542 -18.35 16.60 -14.14
N ASP A 543 -19.18 15.89 -13.37
CA ASP A 543 -20.22 16.50 -12.53
C ASP A 543 -19.62 17.24 -11.31
N TYR A 544 -18.58 16.71 -10.67
CA TYR A 544 -17.82 17.38 -9.61
C TYR A 544 -17.07 18.60 -10.13
N TYR A 545 -16.42 18.51 -11.30
CA TYR A 545 -15.73 19.63 -11.92
C TYR A 545 -16.71 20.73 -12.32
N ASN A 546 -17.83 20.38 -12.97
CA ASN A 546 -18.87 21.31 -13.40
C ASN A 546 -19.63 21.95 -12.22
N ALA A 547 -19.85 21.20 -11.12
CA ALA A 547 -20.48 21.70 -9.90
C ALA A 547 -19.57 22.65 -9.09
N ASN A 548 -18.25 22.50 -9.21
CA ASN A 548 -17.26 23.29 -8.46
C ASN A 548 -16.53 24.36 -9.31
N HIS A 549 -16.78 24.43 -10.63
CA HIS A 549 -16.21 25.42 -11.55
C HIS A 549 -17.31 26.10 -12.39
N THR A 550 -18.00 27.07 -11.80
CA THR A 550 -19.20 27.74 -12.36
C THR A 550 -18.90 28.85 -13.39
N GLY A 551 -17.64 29.04 -13.78
CA GLY A 551 -17.22 30.10 -14.70
C GLY A 551 -17.23 29.68 -16.16
N LEU A 552 -18.21 30.17 -16.93
CA LEU A 552 -18.37 30.08 -18.40
C LEU A 552 -18.53 28.67 -19.01
N ALA A 553 -19.50 28.54 -19.91
CA ALA A 553 -19.94 27.30 -20.55
C ALA A 553 -18.88 26.54 -21.40
N GLN A 554 -17.65 27.03 -21.50
CA GLN A 554 -16.54 26.41 -22.26
C GLN A 554 -15.60 25.55 -21.41
N THR A 555 -15.74 25.58 -20.08
CA THR A 555 -15.02 24.66 -19.18
C THR A 555 -15.91 23.52 -18.68
N GLN A 556 -17.15 23.39 -19.16
CA GLN A 556 -17.98 22.26 -18.78
C GLN A 556 -17.55 21.01 -19.52
N ILE A 557 -17.18 19.95 -18.79
CA ILE A 557 -16.87 18.65 -19.37
C ILE A 557 -18.20 18.04 -19.89
N PRO A 558 -18.32 17.68 -21.19
CA PRO A 558 -19.53 17.08 -21.73
C PRO A 558 -19.80 15.71 -21.08
N SER A 559 -21.06 15.42 -20.78
CA SER A 559 -21.49 14.19 -20.10
C SER A 559 -21.16 12.88 -20.85
N GLU A 560 -20.78 12.97 -22.12
CA GLU A 560 -20.54 11.84 -23.03
C GLU A 560 -19.05 11.40 -23.08
N PHE A 561 -18.14 12.09 -22.38
CA PHE A 561 -16.69 11.85 -22.39
C PHE A 561 -16.27 10.45 -21.90
N ASN A 562 -17.02 9.85 -20.99
CA ASN A 562 -16.63 8.60 -20.34
C ASN A 562 -16.89 7.36 -21.20
N ASP A 563 -17.84 7.43 -22.13
CA ASP A 563 -18.25 6.28 -22.95
C ASP A 563 -17.21 5.95 -24.06
N TYR A 564 -16.43 6.94 -24.49
CA TYR A 564 -15.40 6.78 -25.53
C TYR A 564 -14.14 6.06 -25.01
N ASN A 565 -13.74 6.29 -23.76
CA ASN A 565 -12.61 5.60 -23.13
C ASN A 565 -12.93 4.12 -22.85
N ILE A 566 -14.21 3.80 -22.58
CA ILE A 566 -14.71 2.42 -22.41
C ILE A 566 -14.56 1.65 -23.71
N LEU A 567 -14.99 2.23 -24.84
CA LEU A 567 -14.91 1.63 -26.17
C LEU A 567 -13.46 1.35 -26.62
N ALA A 568 -12.52 2.25 -26.33
CA ALA A 568 -11.10 2.08 -26.68
C ALA A 568 -10.43 0.96 -25.86
N CYS A 569 -10.73 0.86 -24.57
CA CYS A 569 -10.23 -0.22 -23.71
C CYS A 569 -10.78 -1.59 -24.11
N LEU A 570 -12.06 -1.68 -24.47
CA LEU A 570 -12.69 -2.93 -24.96
C LEU A 570 -12.07 -3.39 -26.30
N GLN A 571 -11.70 -2.46 -27.18
CA GLN A 571 -11.03 -2.77 -28.46
C GLN A 571 -9.60 -3.28 -28.30
N LEU A 572 -8.82 -2.73 -27.35
CA LEU A 572 -7.47 -3.20 -27.08
C LEU A 572 -7.45 -4.62 -26.47
N LEU A 573 -8.41 -4.91 -25.59
CA LEU A 573 -8.58 -6.24 -25.01
C LEU A 573 -9.03 -7.27 -26.05
N PHE A 574 -9.91 -6.88 -26.97
CA PHE A 574 -10.33 -7.72 -28.09
C PHE A 574 -9.14 -8.17 -28.94
N ILE A 575 -8.22 -7.25 -29.28
CA ILE A 575 -7.03 -7.53 -30.10
C ILE A 575 -6.05 -8.46 -29.38
N TYR A 576 -5.83 -8.24 -28.08
CA TYR A 576 -4.94 -9.07 -27.27
C TYR A 576 -5.44 -10.52 -27.14
N PHE A 577 -6.72 -10.72 -26.82
CA PHE A 577 -7.27 -12.07 -26.65
C PHE A 577 -7.47 -12.81 -27.98
N TRP A 578 -7.65 -12.08 -29.08
CA TRP A 578 -7.61 -12.65 -30.42
C TRP A 578 -6.22 -13.25 -30.75
N ASP A 579 -5.14 -12.54 -30.41
CA ASP A 579 -3.74 -12.99 -30.60
C ASP A 579 -3.37 -14.17 -29.69
N LYS A 580 -3.99 -14.26 -28.50
CA LYS A 580 -3.84 -15.41 -27.59
C LYS A 580 -4.76 -16.59 -27.91
N GLU A 581 -5.47 -16.51 -29.02
CA GLU A 581 -6.41 -17.53 -29.49
C GLU A 581 -7.56 -17.83 -28.51
N ASP A 582 -7.89 -16.88 -27.63
CA ASP A 582 -8.96 -16.98 -26.64
C ASP A 582 -10.27 -16.42 -27.22
N TYR A 583 -10.88 -17.22 -28.10
CA TYR A 583 -12.01 -16.79 -28.94
C TYR A 583 -13.32 -16.61 -28.17
N GLU A 584 -13.47 -17.30 -27.04
CA GLU A 584 -14.64 -17.13 -26.16
C GLU A 584 -14.65 -15.73 -25.52
N LYS A 585 -13.48 -15.22 -25.07
CA LYS A 585 -13.34 -13.85 -24.61
C LYS A 585 -13.44 -12.82 -25.73
N THR A 586 -12.97 -13.18 -26.91
CA THR A 586 -13.02 -12.29 -28.06
C THR A 586 -14.46 -12.05 -28.54
N ASP A 587 -15.29 -13.09 -28.59
CA ASP A 587 -16.71 -13.02 -28.94
C ASP A 587 -17.54 -12.25 -27.89
N MET A 588 -17.22 -12.41 -26.60
CA MET A 588 -17.84 -11.65 -25.52
C MET A 588 -17.54 -10.15 -25.61
N LEU A 589 -16.26 -9.77 -25.83
CA LEU A 589 -15.85 -8.37 -25.97
C LEU A 589 -16.48 -7.72 -27.21
N TYR A 590 -16.68 -8.50 -28.28
CA TYR A 590 -17.40 -8.05 -29.47
C TYR A 590 -18.87 -7.72 -29.20
N GLN A 591 -19.60 -8.57 -28.47
CA GLN A 591 -21.00 -8.32 -28.13
C GLN A 591 -21.17 -7.12 -27.20
N GLU A 592 -20.25 -6.91 -26.27
CA GLU A 592 -20.28 -5.77 -25.34
C GLU A 592 -20.09 -4.42 -26.05
N MET A 593 -19.17 -4.36 -27.02
CA MET A 593 -19.00 -3.17 -27.88
C MET A 593 -20.27 -2.86 -28.70
N ILE A 594 -21.00 -3.88 -29.16
CA ILE A 594 -22.25 -3.72 -29.92
C ILE A 594 -23.40 -3.25 -29.01
N THR A 595 -23.49 -3.78 -27.79
CA THR A 595 -24.51 -3.39 -26.80
C THR A 595 -24.36 -1.93 -26.36
N LEU A 596 -23.14 -1.48 -26.07
CA LEU A 596 -22.85 -0.08 -25.73
C LEU A 596 -23.22 0.90 -26.87
N ARG A 597 -22.94 0.52 -28.11
CA ARG A 597 -23.31 1.32 -29.30
C ARG A 597 -24.82 1.39 -29.54
N LYS A 598 -25.59 0.38 -29.09
CA LYS A 598 -27.05 0.32 -29.22
C LYS A 598 -27.79 1.15 -28.16
N LEU A 599 -27.20 1.37 -26.99
CA LEU A 599 -27.86 1.98 -25.83
C LEU A 599 -27.83 3.52 -25.81
N HIS A 600 -26.95 4.20 -26.56
CA HIS A 600 -26.80 5.66 -26.51
C HIS A 600 -27.37 6.41 -27.76
N PRO A 601 -28.22 7.45 -27.59
CA PRO A 601 -28.84 8.18 -28.71
C PRO A 601 -27.88 8.90 -29.66
N SER A 602 -26.74 9.39 -29.15
CA SER A 602 -25.71 10.05 -29.95
C SER A 602 -25.03 9.09 -30.95
N TYR A 603 -24.82 7.82 -30.57
CA TYR A 603 -24.30 6.79 -31.49
C TYR A 603 -25.31 6.37 -32.56
N ARG A 604 -26.61 6.32 -32.26
CA ARG A 604 -27.65 6.08 -33.29
C ARG A 604 -27.66 7.14 -34.40
N THR A 605 -27.28 8.37 -34.08
CA THR A 605 -27.29 9.48 -35.04
C THR A 605 -26.01 9.49 -35.90
N ILE A 606 -24.87 9.12 -35.31
CA ILE A 606 -23.57 9.03 -36.00
C ILE A 606 -23.47 7.77 -36.89
N TYR A 607 -24.15 6.68 -36.52
CA TYR A 607 -24.10 5.40 -37.23
C TYR A 607 -25.43 5.00 -37.87
N ALA A 608 -26.33 5.97 -38.11
CA ALA A 608 -27.65 5.74 -38.71
C ALA A 608 -27.57 5.03 -40.07
N ASP A 609 -26.50 5.27 -40.82
CA ASP A 609 -26.24 4.68 -42.13
C ASP A 609 -25.83 3.19 -42.05
N PHE A 610 -25.54 2.67 -40.85
CA PHE A 610 -25.19 1.28 -40.58
C PHE A 610 -26.33 0.52 -39.90
N LEU A 611 -27.59 0.97 -40.03
CA LEU A 611 -28.77 0.29 -39.50
C LEU A 611 -29.63 -0.29 -40.64
N ASP A 612 -30.13 -1.52 -40.48
CA ASP A 612 -31.10 -2.11 -41.41
C ASP A 612 -32.51 -1.50 -41.26
N ALA A 613 -33.42 -1.91 -42.16
CA ALA A 613 -34.81 -1.46 -42.18
C ALA A 613 -35.63 -1.82 -40.91
N GLY A 614 -35.10 -2.69 -40.04
CA GLY A 614 -35.68 -3.03 -38.74
C GLY A 614 -35.10 -2.24 -37.56
N GLY A 615 -34.11 -1.37 -37.79
CA GLY A 615 -33.41 -0.60 -36.76
C GLY A 615 -32.34 -1.40 -36.00
N GLN A 616 -31.90 -2.54 -36.55
CA GLN A 616 -30.73 -3.30 -36.09
C GLN A 616 -29.47 -2.81 -36.83
N PHE A 617 -28.28 -2.96 -36.23
CA PHE A 617 -27.03 -2.59 -36.88
C PHE A 617 -26.69 -3.56 -38.02
N ASP A 618 -26.65 -3.08 -39.26
CA ASP A 618 -26.24 -3.80 -40.47
C ASP A 618 -24.97 -3.16 -41.05
N MET A 619 -23.81 -3.71 -40.64
CA MET A 619 -22.53 -3.39 -41.31
C MET A 619 -22.29 -4.25 -42.56
N GLY A 620 -23.34 -4.62 -43.31
CA GLY A 620 -23.24 -5.57 -44.43
C GLY A 620 -23.15 -7.02 -43.97
N TYR A 621 -23.81 -7.35 -42.86
CA TYR A 621 -23.74 -8.64 -42.17
C TYR A 621 -24.62 -9.72 -42.84
N GLN A 622 -24.25 -10.16 -44.05
CA GLN A 622 -24.72 -11.45 -44.60
C GLN A 622 -23.64 -12.55 -44.54
N TYR A 623 -22.51 -12.30 -43.88
CA TYR A 623 -21.31 -13.12 -44.00
C TYR A 623 -20.69 -13.57 -42.65
N TYR A 624 -21.37 -13.28 -41.54
CA TYR A 624 -21.00 -13.80 -40.23
C TYR A 624 -21.76 -15.08 -39.94
N ALA A 625 -21.03 -16.18 -39.89
CA ALA A 625 -21.52 -17.43 -39.32
C ALA A 625 -20.92 -17.55 -37.92
N PRO A 626 -21.72 -17.67 -36.84
CA PRO A 626 -21.20 -17.93 -35.51
C PRO A 626 -20.19 -19.08 -35.55
N HIS A 627 -19.04 -18.90 -34.90
CA HIS A 627 -17.92 -19.85 -34.86
C HIS A 627 -17.09 -19.99 -36.15
N ARG A 628 -17.16 -19.03 -37.09
CA ARG A 628 -16.33 -19.01 -38.32
C ARG A 628 -15.61 -17.67 -38.48
N ARG A 629 -14.31 -17.71 -38.83
CA ARG A 629 -13.46 -16.53 -39.03
C ARG A 629 -13.53 -16.06 -40.50
N THR A 630 -14.33 -15.06 -40.84
CA THR A 630 -14.58 -14.68 -42.26
C THR A 630 -13.98 -13.34 -42.71
N THR A 631 -13.52 -12.49 -41.78
CA THR A 631 -12.93 -11.16 -42.07
C THR A 631 -11.68 -10.91 -41.23
N MET A 632 -10.60 -10.44 -41.85
CA MET A 632 -9.33 -10.14 -41.19
C MET A 632 -9.09 -8.62 -41.11
N ASN A 633 -8.83 -8.11 -39.90
CA ASN A 633 -8.56 -6.69 -39.66
C ASN A 633 -7.06 -6.48 -39.41
N VAL A 634 -6.48 -5.47 -40.05
CA VAL A 634 -5.05 -5.14 -39.97
C VAL A 634 -4.90 -3.68 -39.60
N PHE A 635 -4.32 -3.41 -38.44
CA PHE A 635 -3.95 -2.06 -38.03
C PHE A 635 -2.65 -1.69 -38.72
N VAL A 636 -2.70 -0.68 -39.60
CA VAL A 636 -1.57 -0.32 -40.45
C VAL A 636 -0.60 0.58 -39.70
N THR A 637 -1.10 1.61 -39.02
CA THR A 637 -0.28 2.54 -38.21
C THR A 637 -1.11 3.26 -37.14
N ALA A 638 -0.51 3.60 -35.99
CA ALA A 638 -1.08 4.51 -34.99
C ALA A 638 0.00 5.48 -34.46
N THR A 639 -0.35 6.75 -34.21
CA THR A 639 0.61 7.78 -33.75
C THR A 639 -0.06 8.78 -32.81
N TYR A 640 0.64 9.22 -31.76
CA TYR A 640 0.20 10.23 -30.79
C TYR A 640 1.17 11.42 -30.78
N PHE A 641 0.66 12.65 -30.74
CA PHE A 641 1.43 13.87 -30.91
C PHE A 641 1.45 14.66 -29.59
N THR A 642 2.59 14.76 -28.91
CA THR A 642 2.73 15.67 -27.76
C THR A 642 3.26 17.06 -28.18
N LYS A 643 3.18 18.07 -27.31
CA LYS A 643 3.78 19.40 -27.55
C LYS A 643 5.28 19.29 -27.80
N ASP A 644 5.95 18.42 -27.05
CA ASP A 644 7.36 18.10 -27.26
C ASP A 644 7.56 17.25 -28.50
N THR A 645 6.65 16.34 -28.87
CA THR A 645 6.70 15.62 -30.16
C THR A 645 6.51 16.58 -31.33
N ILE A 646 5.66 17.59 -31.22
CA ILE A 646 5.41 18.60 -32.26
C ILE A 646 6.62 19.54 -32.36
N LYS A 647 7.16 19.98 -31.23
CA LYS A 647 8.44 20.72 -31.19
C LYS A 647 9.63 19.90 -31.66
N GLN A 648 9.67 18.60 -31.36
CA GLN A 648 10.70 17.66 -31.83
C GLN A 648 10.51 17.33 -33.31
N MET A 649 9.28 17.24 -33.82
CA MET A 649 8.96 17.20 -35.25
C MET A 649 9.42 18.48 -35.96
N HIS A 650 9.53 19.60 -35.22
CA HIS A 650 10.15 20.84 -35.68
C HIS A 650 11.69 20.91 -35.45
N GLN A 651 12.29 20.12 -34.54
CA GLN A 651 13.70 20.20 -34.08
C GLN A 651 14.52 18.90 -34.27
N ALA A 652 14.02 17.94 -35.06
CA ALA A 652 14.53 16.57 -35.09
C ALA A 652 16.00 16.47 -35.55
N ASP A 653 16.96 16.43 -34.61
CA ASP A 653 18.36 16.12 -34.93
C ASP A 653 19.16 15.34 -33.86
N ASN A 654 18.59 14.83 -32.75
CA ASN A 654 19.37 14.03 -31.77
C ASN A 654 18.64 12.81 -31.20
N TRP A 655 18.11 11.97 -32.09
CA TRP A 655 17.30 10.79 -31.73
C TRP A 655 18.09 9.53 -31.32
N LEU A 656 19.42 9.54 -31.49
CA LEU A 656 20.29 8.36 -31.31
C LEU A 656 20.69 8.04 -29.86
N SER A 657 20.81 9.02 -28.97
CA SER A 657 21.11 8.76 -27.54
C SER A 657 19.95 8.08 -26.80
N PHE A 658 18.71 8.37 -27.22
CA PHE A 658 17.52 7.80 -26.60
C PHE A 658 17.34 6.34 -27.00
N MET A 659 17.38 6.03 -28.31
CA MET A 659 17.17 4.67 -28.80
C MET A 659 18.34 3.72 -28.45
N GLY A 660 19.58 4.22 -28.39
CA GLY A 660 20.75 3.42 -27.97
C GLY A 660 20.73 3.00 -26.50
N SER A 661 19.92 3.64 -25.65
CA SER A 661 19.79 3.30 -24.22
C SER A 661 18.76 2.20 -23.95
N LEU A 662 17.86 1.95 -24.90
CA LEU A 662 16.78 0.98 -24.75
C LEU A 662 17.12 -0.42 -25.28
N ILE A 663 18.10 -0.54 -26.21
CA ILE A 663 18.47 -1.83 -26.83
C ILE A 663 19.99 -1.89 -27.10
N PRO A 664 20.80 -2.54 -26.25
CA PRO A 664 22.27 -2.46 -26.27
C PRO A 664 22.96 -2.95 -27.56
N GLU A 665 22.43 -3.93 -28.30
CA GLU A 665 23.10 -4.46 -29.51
C GLU A 665 22.77 -3.76 -30.85
N ALA A 666 21.75 -2.88 -30.90
CA ALA A 666 21.34 -2.21 -32.15
C ALA A 666 22.16 -0.95 -32.49
N GLY A 667 22.93 -0.44 -31.53
CA GLY A 667 23.62 0.86 -31.64
C GLY A 667 24.72 0.92 -32.70
N GLU A 668 25.57 -0.11 -32.81
CA GLU A 668 26.68 -0.13 -33.78
C GLU A 668 26.19 -0.27 -35.24
N ILE A 669 25.07 -0.96 -35.44
CA ILE A 669 24.49 -1.23 -36.77
C ILE A 669 23.82 0.04 -37.33
N LEU A 670 23.07 0.76 -36.49
CA LEU A 670 22.43 2.03 -36.85
C LEU A 670 23.45 3.15 -37.09
N SER A 671 24.55 3.17 -36.32
CA SER A 671 25.66 4.11 -36.52
C SER A 671 26.36 3.93 -37.88
N THR A 672 26.50 2.69 -38.35
CA THR A 672 27.16 2.37 -39.63
C THR A 672 26.27 2.73 -40.84
N LEU A 673 24.96 2.50 -40.71
CA LEU A 673 23.95 2.83 -41.72
C LEU A 673 23.87 4.35 -41.99
N PHE A 674 23.88 5.16 -40.93
CA PHE A 674 23.79 6.61 -41.07
C PHE A 674 25.09 7.27 -41.54
N ASP A 675 26.27 6.72 -41.23
CA ASP A 675 27.54 7.24 -41.77
C ASP A 675 27.67 7.05 -43.29
N VAL A 676 26.98 6.05 -43.84
CA VAL A 676 26.84 5.83 -45.29
C VAL A 676 25.83 6.83 -45.90
N MET A 677 24.67 7.01 -45.28
CA MET A 677 23.63 7.94 -45.74
C MET A 677 24.09 9.41 -45.67
N ARG A 678 24.81 9.78 -44.60
CA ARG A 678 25.40 11.12 -44.42
C ARG A 678 26.47 11.46 -45.47
N ARG A 679 27.24 10.47 -45.95
CA ARG A 679 28.20 10.66 -47.05
C ARG A 679 27.50 10.87 -48.39
N ILE A 680 26.39 10.17 -48.63
CA ILE A 680 25.58 10.32 -49.86
C ILE A 680 24.92 11.71 -49.92
N GLU A 681 24.49 12.22 -48.76
CA GLU A 681 23.85 13.53 -48.64
C GLU A 681 24.86 14.69 -48.69
N GLN A 682 26.04 14.56 -48.05
CA GLN A 682 27.12 15.57 -48.11
C GLN A 682 27.76 15.69 -49.50
N GLU A 683 27.59 14.70 -50.37
CA GLU A 683 28.05 14.73 -51.77
C GLU A 683 26.97 15.24 -52.75
N GLY A 684 25.78 15.62 -52.27
CA GLY A 684 24.75 16.31 -53.06
C GLY A 684 23.95 15.46 -54.06
N GLY A 685 23.72 14.17 -53.78
CA GLY A 685 22.92 13.26 -54.63
C GLY A 685 21.40 13.33 -54.37
N ILE A 686 20.60 13.35 -55.44
CA ILE A 686 19.23 13.92 -55.57
C ILE A 686 18.06 12.98 -55.16
N GLY A 687 16.93 13.61 -54.81
CA GLY A 687 15.64 13.05 -54.35
C GLY A 687 14.86 12.12 -55.29
N ILE A 688 14.00 11.30 -54.67
CA ILE A 688 13.27 10.19 -55.31
C ILE A 688 11.78 10.51 -55.55
N SER A 689 11.25 11.60 -54.98
CA SER A 689 9.79 11.83 -54.95
C SER A 689 9.18 12.46 -56.22
N LYS A 690 9.96 12.80 -57.25
CA LYS A 690 9.45 13.59 -58.40
C LYS A 690 9.56 12.97 -59.79
N GLU A 691 10.07 11.74 -59.91
CA GLU A 691 10.19 11.02 -61.21
C GLU A 691 9.37 9.72 -61.26
N ILE A 692 8.41 9.51 -60.34
CA ILE A 692 7.56 8.29 -60.28
C ILE A 692 6.08 8.63 -60.63
N VAL A 693 5.85 9.54 -61.58
CA VAL A 693 4.49 9.74 -62.15
C VAL A 693 4.46 9.56 -63.66
N ASP A 694 5.54 9.83 -64.39
CA ASP A 694 5.49 9.76 -65.85
C ASP A 694 6.43 8.68 -66.40
N GLU A 695 5.82 7.52 -66.66
CA GLU A 695 6.22 6.47 -67.59
C GLU A 695 7.56 5.72 -67.39
N ILE A 696 7.44 4.38 -67.36
CA ILE A 696 8.46 3.35 -67.67
C ILE A 696 9.17 2.68 -66.46
N GLN A 697 8.59 1.53 -66.12
CA GLN A 697 9.17 0.18 -65.91
C GLN A 697 10.26 -0.06 -64.85
N ASP A 698 9.90 -0.96 -63.92
CA ASP A 698 10.62 -2.14 -63.42
C ASP A 698 12.14 -2.19 -63.61
N VAL A 699 12.86 -2.60 -62.55
CA VAL A 699 14.23 -3.20 -62.51
C VAL A 699 15.27 -2.50 -61.60
N LYS A 700 14.97 -1.44 -60.83
CA LYS A 700 15.99 -0.87 -59.89
C LYS A 700 15.65 -0.71 -58.42
N ILE A 701 14.42 -1.03 -58.00
CA ILE A 701 14.10 -1.13 -56.56
C ILE A 701 14.61 -2.47 -55.99
N ASP A 702 14.60 -3.53 -56.80
CA ASP A 702 15.03 -4.87 -56.38
C ASP A 702 16.54 -4.98 -56.11
N PHE A 703 17.42 -4.26 -56.82
CA PHE A 703 18.87 -4.42 -56.61
C PHE A 703 19.37 -3.91 -55.25
N SER A 704 18.74 -2.85 -54.72
CA SER A 704 19.09 -2.28 -53.41
C SER A 704 18.45 -3.06 -52.28
N ILE A 705 17.25 -3.60 -52.49
CA ILE A 705 16.55 -4.47 -51.55
C ILE A 705 17.24 -5.83 -51.47
N ASP A 706 17.60 -6.46 -52.60
CA ASP A 706 18.26 -7.77 -52.63
C ASP A 706 19.65 -7.73 -51.99
N PHE A 707 20.46 -6.69 -52.26
CA PHE A 707 21.77 -6.55 -51.61
C PHE A 707 21.68 -6.38 -50.07
N PHE A 708 20.58 -5.78 -49.58
CA PHE A 708 20.38 -5.53 -48.15
C PHE A 708 19.67 -6.69 -47.44
N VAL A 709 18.69 -7.31 -48.09
CA VAL A 709 17.97 -8.49 -47.61
C VAL A 709 18.92 -9.68 -47.52
N GLU A 710 19.79 -9.91 -48.51
CA GLU A 710 20.71 -11.06 -48.51
C GLU A 710 21.74 -11.05 -47.35
N LYS A 711 22.04 -9.89 -46.76
CA LYS A 711 22.92 -9.77 -45.57
C LYS A 711 22.19 -9.63 -44.22
N VAL A 712 20.88 -9.37 -44.21
CA VAL A 712 20.07 -9.14 -42.99
C VAL A 712 19.14 -10.34 -42.66
N LEU A 713 19.11 -11.36 -43.52
CA LEU A 713 18.20 -12.52 -43.46
C LEU A 713 18.37 -13.54 -42.31
N ASN A 714 18.90 -13.15 -41.15
CA ASN A 714 18.85 -13.96 -39.92
C ASN A 714 18.33 -13.20 -38.68
N LEU A 715 17.70 -12.04 -38.86
CA LEU A 715 17.04 -11.32 -37.75
C LEU A 715 15.58 -11.77 -37.58
N PRO A 716 15.07 -11.87 -36.33
CA PRO A 716 13.68 -12.21 -36.06
C PRO A 716 12.69 -11.26 -36.77
N ALA A 717 11.56 -11.78 -37.25
CA ALA A 717 10.60 -11.06 -38.09
C ALA A 717 10.15 -9.70 -37.52
N TRP A 718 10.04 -9.58 -36.19
CA TRP A 718 9.67 -8.33 -35.52
C TRP A 718 10.71 -7.20 -35.72
N VAL A 719 11.99 -7.54 -35.86
CA VAL A 719 13.09 -6.58 -36.12
C VAL A 719 13.01 -6.04 -37.55
N SER A 720 12.67 -6.90 -38.52
CA SER A 720 12.42 -6.50 -39.91
C SER A 720 11.21 -5.57 -40.02
N THR A 721 10.12 -5.87 -39.30
CA THR A 721 8.92 -5.04 -39.27
C THR A 721 9.21 -3.66 -38.67
N ALA A 722 9.98 -3.61 -37.59
CA ALA A 722 10.40 -2.35 -36.95
C ALA A 722 11.30 -1.49 -37.86
N LEU A 723 12.27 -2.10 -38.57
CA LEU A 723 13.14 -1.40 -39.52
C LEU A 723 12.36 -0.85 -40.75
N SER A 724 11.35 -1.58 -41.24
CA SER A 724 10.48 -1.10 -42.33
C SER A 724 9.62 0.10 -41.91
N THR A 725 9.20 0.14 -40.64
CA THR A 725 8.42 1.25 -40.06
C THR A 725 9.30 2.50 -39.91
N LEU A 726 10.59 2.33 -39.56
CA LEU A 726 11.59 3.40 -39.46
C LEU A 726 11.95 4.03 -40.81
N TRP A 727 12.04 3.24 -41.90
CA TRP A 727 12.34 3.75 -43.24
C TRP A 727 11.22 4.65 -43.79
N GLY A 728 9.95 4.29 -43.54
CA GLY A 728 8.78 5.06 -43.99
C GLY A 728 8.70 6.49 -43.41
N PHE A 729 9.40 6.77 -42.31
CA PHE A 729 9.49 8.11 -41.74
C PHE A 729 10.41 9.06 -42.52
N THR A 730 11.37 8.54 -43.29
CA THR A 730 12.43 9.34 -43.94
C THR A 730 12.10 9.77 -45.38
N SER A 731 11.05 9.22 -45.99
CA SER A 731 10.76 9.39 -47.43
C SER A 731 9.70 10.44 -47.80
N THR A 732 9.31 11.32 -46.88
CA THR A 732 8.28 12.35 -47.15
C THR A 732 8.92 13.73 -47.18
N SER A 733 9.02 14.31 -48.38
CA SER A 733 9.59 15.62 -48.67
C SER A 733 8.92 16.76 -47.89
N TYR A 734 9.74 17.59 -47.25
CA TYR A 734 9.33 18.67 -46.33
C TYR A 734 9.37 20.04 -47.02
N ASP A 735 8.27 20.80 -46.94
CA ASP A 735 8.31 22.25 -47.18
C ASP A 735 8.50 22.97 -45.83
N VAL A 736 9.66 23.59 -45.66
CA VAL A 736 10.09 24.20 -44.40
C VAL A 736 9.62 25.66 -44.33
N ALA A 737 8.91 26.02 -43.25
CA ALA A 737 8.73 27.42 -42.87
C ALA A 737 8.54 27.60 -41.35
N GLY A 738 9.59 28.10 -40.68
CA GLY A 738 9.51 28.94 -39.47
C GLY A 738 9.36 28.23 -38.13
N GLU A 739 10.44 28.25 -37.35
CA GLU A 739 10.56 27.79 -35.97
C GLU A 739 9.59 28.54 -35.02
N ASP A 740 9.07 27.82 -34.03
CA ASP A 740 8.11 28.26 -32.98
C ASP A 740 6.61 28.23 -33.32
N ARG A 741 6.08 27.07 -33.74
CA ARG A 741 4.64 26.79 -33.64
C ARG A 741 4.32 25.60 -32.74
N GLU A 742 3.21 25.72 -32.02
CA GLU A 742 2.65 24.68 -31.14
C GLU A 742 1.69 23.74 -31.89
N THR A 743 1.64 23.83 -33.22
CA THR A 743 0.75 23.05 -34.11
C THR A 743 1.43 22.71 -35.44
N TYR A 744 1.04 21.58 -36.05
CA TYR A 744 1.63 21.01 -37.27
C TYR A 744 0.54 20.54 -38.24
N VAL A 745 0.56 20.87 -39.54
CA VAL A 745 -0.53 20.49 -40.47
C VAL A 745 -0.15 19.26 -41.29
N LYS A 746 -0.99 18.20 -41.26
CA LYS A 746 -0.85 16.95 -42.04
C LYS A 746 -2.19 16.55 -42.65
N ASP A 747 -2.21 16.18 -43.94
CA ASP A 747 -3.44 15.78 -44.67
C ASP A 747 -4.61 16.77 -44.54
N GLY A 748 -4.30 18.07 -44.49
CA GLY A 748 -5.29 19.14 -44.25
C GLY A 748 -5.76 19.28 -42.80
N VAL A 749 -5.27 18.43 -41.89
CA VAL A 749 -5.58 18.43 -40.46
C VAL A 749 -4.46 19.15 -39.69
N THR A 750 -4.81 20.20 -38.94
CA THR A 750 -3.85 20.88 -38.05
C THR A 750 -3.71 20.11 -36.75
N LEU A 751 -2.65 19.32 -36.60
CA LEU A 751 -2.28 18.56 -35.42
C LEU A 751 -1.75 19.48 -34.31
N GLN A 752 -2.07 19.13 -33.07
CA GLN A 752 -1.64 19.82 -31.87
C GLN A 752 -1.36 18.82 -30.74
N ASP A 753 -0.81 19.31 -29.63
CA ASP A 753 -0.53 18.50 -28.46
C ASP A 753 -1.77 17.71 -28.02
N GLY A 754 -1.59 16.40 -27.84
CA GLY A 754 -2.57 15.39 -27.51
C GLY A 754 -3.38 14.81 -28.68
N ASP A 755 -3.18 15.28 -29.91
CA ASP A 755 -3.80 14.67 -31.10
C ASP A 755 -3.21 13.27 -31.38
N SER A 756 -3.95 12.40 -32.08
CA SER A 756 -3.49 11.10 -32.56
C SER A 756 -4.05 10.74 -33.94
N TYR A 757 -3.50 9.71 -34.56
CA TYR A 757 -3.83 9.25 -35.92
C TYR A 757 -3.78 7.74 -35.98
N ILE A 758 -4.74 7.09 -36.65
CA ILE A 758 -4.82 5.63 -36.84
C ILE A 758 -5.27 5.29 -38.26
N ASN A 759 -4.64 4.29 -38.88
CA ASN A 759 -5.03 3.72 -40.17
C ASN A 759 -5.35 2.23 -40.03
N VAL A 760 -6.50 1.79 -40.54
CA VAL A 760 -7.03 0.44 -40.40
C VAL A 760 -7.43 -0.12 -41.75
N ARG A 761 -6.98 -1.34 -42.03
CA ARG A 761 -7.25 -2.08 -43.26
C ARG A 761 -8.08 -3.32 -42.96
N LEU A 762 -9.14 -3.55 -43.71
CA LEU A 762 -10.00 -4.73 -43.56
C LEU A 762 -9.90 -5.59 -44.82
N PHE A 763 -9.75 -6.90 -44.63
CA PHE A 763 -9.71 -7.91 -45.69
C PHE A 763 -10.88 -8.87 -45.54
N TYR A 764 -11.77 -8.87 -46.53
CA TYR A 764 -12.96 -9.70 -46.56
C TYR A 764 -12.77 -10.91 -47.47
N ASP A 765 -13.51 -11.98 -47.15
CA ASP A 765 -13.64 -13.21 -47.94
C ASP A 765 -12.27 -13.76 -48.36
N MET A 766 -11.45 -14.07 -47.35
CA MET A 766 -10.09 -14.60 -47.55
C MET A 766 -9.12 -13.61 -48.22
N GLY A 767 -9.40 -12.30 -48.15
CA GLY A 767 -8.53 -11.26 -48.72
C GLY A 767 -8.80 -10.96 -50.20
N ILE A 768 -10.00 -11.26 -50.67
CA ILE A 768 -10.50 -10.91 -52.01
C ILE A 768 -10.87 -9.42 -52.10
N GLU A 769 -11.34 -8.83 -51.00
CA GLU A 769 -11.78 -7.44 -50.97
C GLU A 769 -11.11 -6.70 -49.80
N GLN A 770 -10.48 -5.55 -50.09
CA GLN A 770 -9.74 -4.74 -49.13
C GLN A 770 -10.36 -3.35 -48.98
N HIS A 771 -10.52 -2.89 -47.74
CA HIS A 771 -11.00 -1.55 -47.39
C HIS A 771 -10.01 -0.86 -46.47
N ASP A 772 -9.65 0.40 -46.76
CA ASP A 772 -8.73 1.21 -45.96
C ASP A 772 -9.42 2.43 -45.34
N PHE A 773 -9.23 2.61 -44.04
CA PHE A 773 -9.86 3.66 -43.24
C PHE A 773 -8.83 4.44 -42.43
N ARG A 774 -8.88 5.78 -42.52
CA ARG A 774 -8.01 6.67 -41.76
C ARG A 774 -8.81 7.50 -40.76
N PHE A 775 -8.28 7.60 -39.56
CA PHE A 775 -8.91 8.29 -38.45
C PHE A 775 -7.90 9.24 -37.80
N TYR A 776 -8.30 10.49 -37.64
CA TYR A 776 -7.58 11.46 -36.83
C TYR A 776 -8.33 11.67 -35.53
N PHE A 777 -7.59 12.00 -34.48
CA PHE A 777 -8.11 12.19 -33.15
C PHE A 777 -7.46 13.45 -32.56
N ARG A 778 -8.22 14.25 -31.82
CA ARG A 778 -7.75 15.41 -31.08
C ARG A 778 -7.91 15.18 -29.61
N ASN A 779 -6.83 15.14 -28.84
CA ASN A 779 -6.86 14.80 -27.41
C ASN A 779 -7.60 13.50 -27.12
N GLY A 780 -7.43 12.50 -28.00
CA GLY A 780 -8.11 11.20 -27.92
C GLY A 780 -9.55 11.16 -28.48
N TYR A 781 -10.10 12.27 -28.97
CA TYR A 781 -11.45 12.31 -29.57
C TYR A 781 -11.40 12.25 -31.10
N PRO A 782 -12.24 11.47 -31.80
CA PRO A 782 -12.26 11.43 -33.26
C PRO A 782 -12.47 12.82 -33.86
N LEU A 783 -11.52 13.28 -34.66
CA LEU A 783 -11.62 14.50 -35.42
C LEU A 783 -12.35 14.19 -36.73
N VAL A 784 -13.59 14.67 -36.86
CA VAL A 784 -14.38 14.46 -38.08
C VAL A 784 -13.68 15.15 -39.24
N THR A 785 -13.21 14.34 -40.19
CA THR A 785 -12.53 14.78 -41.39
C THR A 785 -13.20 14.07 -42.57
N ASN A 786 -13.51 14.81 -43.63
CA ASN A 786 -14.10 14.22 -44.85
C ASN A 786 -13.01 13.55 -45.67
N LEU A 787 -12.39 12.50 -45.12
CA LEU A 787 -11.35 11.76 -45.81
C LEU A 787 -11.97 10.65 -46.67
N GLU A 788 -11.49 10.54 -47.90
CA GLU A 788 -11.96 9.52 -48.85
C GLU A 788 -11.63 8.11 -48.35
N GLN A 789 -12.60 7.20 -48.47
CA GLN A 789 -12.44 5.78 -48.20
C GLN A 789 -12.03 5.07 -49.50
N PHE A 790 -11.04 4.18 -49.42
CA PHE A 790 -10.56 3.43 -50.57
C PHE A 790 -10.97 1.97 -50.43
N VAL A 791 -11.77 1.51 -51.40
CA VAL A 791 -12.21 0.12 -51.52
C VAL A 791 -11.61 -0.47 -52.77
N SER A 792 -10.98 -1.63 -52.63
CA SER A 792 -10.36 -2.33 -53.75
C SER A 792 -10.74 -3.81 -53.72
N ARG A 793 -11.15 -4.34 -54.88
CA ARG A 793 -11.52 -5.75 -55.08
C ARG A 793 -10.54 -6.38 -56.03
N TRP A 794 -10.08 -7.58 -55.70
CA TRP A 794 -8.92 -8.18 -56.36
C TRP A 794 -9.28 -9.46 -57.14
N ASP A 795 -10.56 -9.87 -57.15
CA ASP A 795 -11.09 -11.03 -57.89
C ASP A 795 -11.28 -10.79 -59.40
N ASN A 796 -11.28 -9.53 -59.83
CA ASN A 796 -11.51 -9.10 -61.20
C ASN A 796 -10.32 -8.37 -61.85
N ASP A 797 -9.23 -8.13 -61.10
CA ASP A 797 -7.95 -7.60 -61.59
C ASP A 797 -6.92 -8.74 -61.76
N PRO A 798 -6.38 -8.98 -62.97
CA PRO A 798 -5.37 -10.01 -63.22
C PRO A 798 -4.12 -9.91 -62.32
N LYS A 799 -3.75 -8.70 -61.86
CA LYS A 799 -2.63 -8.48 -60.91
C LYS A 799 -3.06 -8.73 -59.46
N GLY A 800 -4.30 -8.40 -59.11
CA GLY A 800 -4.88 -8.61 -57.77
C GLY A 800 -5.13 -10.09 -57.44
N MET A 801 -5.46 -10.91 -58.43
CA MET A 801 -5.76 -12.33 -58.23
C MET A 801 -4.61 -13.13 -57.59
N SER A 802 -3.35 -12.74 -57.81
CA SER A 802 -2.19 -13.42 -57.20
C SER A 802 -2.05 -13.10 -55.71
N VAL A 803 -2.31 -11.83 -55.35
CA VAL A 803 -2.26 -11.35 -53.96
C VAL A 803 -3.46 -11.90 -53.17
N SER A 804 -4.65 -11.94 -53.76
CA SER A 804 -5.81 -12.60 -53.16
C SER A 804 -5.60 -14.09 -52.97
N ARG A 805 -4.90 -14.79 -53.87
CA ARG A 805 -4.62 -16.22 -53.70
C ARG A 805 -3.62 -16.46 -52.56
N GLN A 806 -2.58 -15.65 -52.45
CA GLN A 806 -1.64 -15.71 -51.31
C GLN A 806 -2.33 -15.36 -49.98
N ASN A 807 -3.14 -14.31 -49.94
CA ASN A 807 -3.91 -13.96 -48.75
C ASN A 807 -4.91 -15.06 -48.41
N ALA A 808 -5.55 -15.69 -49.40
CA ALA A 808 -6.48 -16.77 -49.15
C ALA A 808 -5.80 -18.02 -48.59
N GLU A 809 -4.60 -18.36 -49.08
CA GLU A 809 -3.79 -19.44 -48.52
C GLU A 809 -3.32 -19.10 -47.09
N LEU A 810 -2.78 -17.90 -46.88
CA LEU A 810 -2.30 -17.44 -45.57
C LEU A 810 -3.43 -17.35 -44.53
N PHE A 811 -4.60 -16.84 -44.93
CA PHE A 811 -5.73 -16.68 -44.02
C PHE A 811 -6.39 -18.04 -43.77
N ALA A 812 -6.36 -18.97 -44.74
CA ALA A 812 -6.84 -20.34 -44.52
C ALA A 812 -5.98 -21.09 -43.51
N GLU A 813 -4.66 -20.92 -43.55
CA GLU A 813 -3.74 -21.47 -42.54
C GLU A 813 -4.03 -20.93 -41.13
N GLN A 814 -4.49 -19.68 -41.03
CA GLN A 814 -4.89 -19.05 -39.76
C GLN A 814 -6.35 -19.37 -39.35
N GLY A 815 -6.99 -20.32 -40.03
CA GLY A 815 -8.33 -20.78 -39.72
C GLY A 815 -9.45 -19.86 -40.18
N TYR A 816 -9.16 -18.88 -41.06
CA TYR A 816 -10.19 -18.10 -41.73
C TYR A 816 -10.82 -18.93 -42.85
N VAL A 817 -12.11 -18.71 -43.09
CA VAL A 817 -12.90 -19.44 -44.08
C VAL A 817 -13.69 -18.48 -44.97
N PRO A 818 -13.93 -18.84 -46.24
CA PRO A 818 -14.84 -18.08 -47.09
C PRO A 818 -16.24 -18.02 -46.50
N SER A 819 -16.94 -16.95 -46.82
CA SER A 819 -18.27 -16.67 -46.31
C SER A 819 -19.36 -17.47 -47.07
N GLU A 820 -20.44 -17.89 -46.38
CA GLU A 820 -21.38 -18.92 -46.91
C GLU A 820 -22.33 -18.45 -48.02
N GLN A 821 -22.53 -17.14 -48.21
CA GLN A 821 -23.43 -16.58 -49.22
C GLN A 821 -22.73 -15.57 -50.12
N HIS A 822 -21.64 -15.95 -50.77
CA HIS A 822 -21.00 -15.06 -51.74
C HIS A 822 -21.91 -14.86 -52.96
N GLN A 823 -22.85 -13.92 -52.87
CA GLN A 823 -23.55 -13.39 -54.03
C GLN A 823 -22.73 -12.22 -54.55
N SER A 824 -22.40 -12.25 -55.84
CA SER A 824 -21.76 -11.11 -56.50
C SER A 824 -22.64 -9.87 -56.29
N ARG A 825 -22.21 -8.93 -55.45
CA ARG A 825 -22.71 -7.56 -55.58
C ARG A 825 -22.26 -7.11 -56.97
N GLY A 826 -23.22 -6.79 -57.83
CA GLY A 826 -22.96 -6.40 -59.22
C GLY A 826 -21.94 -5.26 -59.33
N GLN A 827 -21.44 -5.05 -60.55
CA GLN A 827 -20.41 -4.07 -60.89
C GLN A 827 -20.54 -2.76 -60.12
N TYR A 828 -19.59 -2.48 -59.22
CA TYR A 828 -19.47 -1.18 -58.53
C TYR A 828 -18.35 -0.32 -59.09
N TRP A 829 -18.11 -0.44 -60.40
CA TRP A 829 -17.42 0.56 -61.18
C TRP A 829 -18.05 0.62 -62.58
N GLU A 830 -18.84 1.66 -62.84
CA GLU A 830 -18.78 2.29 -64.17
C GLU A 830 -17.42 3.01 -64.27
N TYR A 831 -16.31 2.26 -64.34
CA TYR A 831 -15.28 2.71 -65.26
C TYR A 831 -15.72 2.19 -66.60
N ALA A 832 -16.07 3.15 -67.45
CA ALA A 832 -16.29 2.96 -68.85
C ALA A 832 -15.41 1.83 -69.40
N THR A 833 -16.07 0.92 -70.11
CA THR A 833 -15.72 0.68 -71.51
C THR A 833 -15.27 1.99 -72.17
N ASP A 834 -14.02 2.35 -71.97
CA ASP A 834 -13.07 2.58 -73.05
C ASP A 834 -11.67 2.21 -72.55
N GLY A 835 -11.23 1.03 -72.98
CA GLY A 835 -9.81 0.70 -73.09
C GLY A 835 -9.15 0.24 -71.80
N LEU A 836 -9.17 -1.06 -71.53
CA LEU A 836 -8.12 -1.98 -71.99
C LEU A 836 -6.97 -2.13 -70.98
N ILE A 837 -7.26 -3.06 -70.06
CA ILE A 837 -6.44 -4.11 -69.43
C ILE A 837 -5.34 -3.66 -68.48
#